data_AF-A0A445MY46-F1
#
_entry.id   AF-A0A445MY46-F1
#
_cell.length_a   1.000
_cell.length_b   1.000
_cell.length_c   1.000
_cell.angle_alpha   90.00
_cell.angle_beta   90.00
_cell.angle_gamma   90.00
#
_symmetry.space_group_name_H-M   'P 1'
#
loop_
_entity.id
_entity.type
_entity.pdbx_description
1 polymer ?
#
loop_
_entity_poly.entity_id
_entity_poly.type
_entity_poly.pdbx_seq_one_letter_code
_entity_poly.pdbx_strand_id
1 'polypeptide(L)'
;MNTHALRPWTDLVKLHPDVEAGALTEAVFAIDLGAIAAGDPNVPVVNRDPEAFFRATYLTADLRKLLEEVLASLSGKSGYNRVLKLRVPFGGGKSHTLASLFHAARRREALDGIPEAKEFARPGKVAVAVFDGEKFDARNGKTLDDGPTIQTMWGWIAWQIDSEKAFPIVADHDKDRVAPGGDVIRELLIKGAGGRPVLILLDEVLKYMERSAAVSVLDSTLQRQAKDFFQNLTVEVAGSEKAALVYSLTWSAREALGNVGLLAEIDKLASRVDQLREPVSGDEILPILQRRLLGGAPDASTATEVSTAYQDVVTGMQRAHAETPSERQQAEEEGRLLRDRMRAAYPFHPALIDIMRERWTAVDAFQRTRGALRFLASCMHSLKKNGGAKALLGPGDVPVKDVDVRVKMLKELGVQNDYDPVITADIDGPNARAKRIDDRMSRETPALASVKPATRIATAILLYSFGGLRREGSGSDETLPPGVTENELLAACVGPDLDNITATAVLSELRNTCLYLHYDGVRYCFKKDPNVTKLIEDAEQTVAREDSQARGHGPVRSMIKEMLDARLAGHHTAIVWPAKSQDIPDEDPRFLVAYLPLEFAAEGKAEQERQAKEYLTKYGDRPRRFRNGLGLAIPEKKQIEALRRAVRYLLAIDRVEAKKQQLRLTKDQLDQLRERKRTEQAAAESCFRELYTAAWLPRVQDGELEIEKVERGGRPLQATGVHERIMELLTSVGTPRIHGSVTPRKIAERVRLGESLVEGEPLLMGIKASDVLESFFRDIAPPRLESASVLRKGIARGVSESVFAYASGGSPVLGLDGRYQVNRDKVILGRSIADDEVDFDSGFLIMPAAIPEAPAAQPAGAFPVDTGAVPPPSVQEAPAGIGSGTGTGPITAGTEVSGRRKRVAMTFEATREQVFKAFPAIANLADKSDGAKVRIRIEGSSAAGFDSSWLRNAVDEPLDEADIERTTEE
;
A
#
# COMPACT_ATOMS: atom_id res chain seq x y z
N MET A 1 -27.17 15.62 -14.10
CA MET A 1 -27.28 17.04 -13.71
C MET A 1 -26.82 17.88 -14.89
N ASN A 2 -27.39 19.06 -15.14
CA ASN A 2 -26.80 20.00 -16.09
C ASN A 2 -25.58 20.64 -15.44
N THR A 3 -24.40 20.46 -16.03
CA THR A 3 -23.17 21.14 -15.61
C THR A 3 -23.25 22.62 -16.00
N HIS A 4 -23.79 23.45 -15.12
CA HIS A 4 -23.65 24.90 -15.23
C HIS A 4 -22.15 25.24 -15.11
N ALA A 5 -21.54 25.57 -16.25
CA ALA A 5 -20.13 25.92 -16.33
C ALA A 5 -19.90 27.30 -15.70
N LEU A 6 -19.64 27.32 -14.39
CA LEU A 6 -19.28 28.53 -13.65
C LEU A 6 -18.05 29.19 -14.29
N ARG A 7 -18.12 30.50 -14.50
CA ARG A 7 -17.03 31.27 -15.11
C ARG A 7 -15.80 31.31 -14.18
N PRO A 8 -14.57 31.30 -14.72
CA PRO A 8 -13.35 31.49 -13.93
C PRO A 8 -13.37 32.81 -13.12
N TRP A 9 -12.82 32.80 -11.91
CA TRP A 9 -12.76 34.02 -11.08
C TRP A 9 -11.95 35.15 -11.75
N THR A 10 -11.01 34.81 -12.64
CA THR A 10 -10.19 35.76 -13.41
C THR A 10 -11.02 36.71 -14.29
N ASP A 11 -12.25 36.31 -14.61
CA ASP A 11 -13.15 36.99 -15.53
C ASP A 11 -14.22 37.80 -14.77
N LEU A 12 -14.27 37.63 -13.45
CA LEU A 12 -15.29 38.11 -12.52
C LEU A 12 -14.73 39.06 -11.47
N VAL A 13 -13.43 38.94 -11.16
CA VAL A 13 -12.75 39.66 -10.09
C VAL A 13 -11.56 40.44 -10.63
N LYS A 14 -11.49 41.72 -10.28
CA LYS A 14 -10.32 42.57 -10.55
C LYS A 14 -9.27 42.40 -9.46
N LEU A 15 -8.02 42.16 -9.84
CA LEU A 15 -6.88 42.10 -8.91
C LEU A 15 -6.43 43.49 -8.46
N HIS A 16 -5.72 43.56 -7.33
CA HIS A 16 -5.01 44.79 -6.95
C HIS A 16 -3.87 45.05 -7.97
N PRO A 17 -3.57 46.30 -8.36
CA PRO A 17 -2.58 46.58 -9.41
C PRO A 17 -1.20 45.94 -9.17
N ASP A 18 -0.73 45.91 -7.93
CA ASP A 18 0.56 45.28 -7.58
C ASP A 18 0.55 43.74 -7.78
N VAL A 19 -0.61 43.11 -7.57
CA VAL A 19 -0.84 41.66 -7.81
C VAL A 19 -0.91 41.39 -9.30
N GLU A 20 -1.63 42.22 -10.06
CA GLU A 20 -1.74 42.10 -11.51
C GLU A 20 -0.38 42.31 -12.19
N ALA A 21 0.42 43.27 -11.73
CA ALA A 21 1.79 43.51 -12.16
C ALA A 21 2.82 42.47 -11.64
N GLY A 22 2.47 41.68 -10.62
CA GLY A 22 3.38 40.72 -9.96
C GLY A 22 4.48 41.38 -9.10
N ALA A 23 4.39 42.69 -8.86
CA ALA A 23 5.45 43.55 -8.32
C ALA A 23 5.37 43.77 -6.80
N LEU A 24 4.78 42.81 -6.06
CA LEU A 24 4.52 42.91 -4.63
C LEU A 24 5.81 42.86 -3.80
N THR A 25 6.33 44.03 -3.45
CA THR A 25 7.45 44.16 -2.51
C THR A 25 7.01 43.92 -1.07
N GLU A 26 7.92 43.41 -0.22
CA GLU A 26 7.64 43.20 1.21
C GLU A 26 7.25 44.51 1.93
N ALA A 27 7.73 45.66 1.44
CA ALA A 27 7.41 46.99 1.95
C ALA A 27 5.91 47.35 1.87
N VAL A 28 5.13 46.78 0.95
CA VAL A 28 3.67 47.02 0.86
C VAL A 28 2.92 46.38 2.04
N PHE A 29 3.45 45.30 2.61
CA PHE A 29 2.86 44.57 3.74
C PHE A 29 3.62 44.75 5.06
N ALA A 30 4.71 45.52 5.05
CA ALA A 30 5.45 45.95 6.23
C ALA A 30 4.92 47.32 6.69
N ILE A 31 4.19 47.32 7.82
CA ILE A 31 3.87 48.55 8.53
C ILE A 31 4.94 48.80 9.58
N ASP A 32 5.53 49.97 9.49
CA ASP A 32 6.65 50.46 10.29
C ASP A 32 6.15 51.62 11.16
N LEU A 33 5.80 51.31 12.42
CA LEU A 33 5.17 52.28 13.31
C LEU A 33 6.11 53.45 13.62
N GLY A 34 7.41 53.18 13.81
CA GLY A 34 8.42 54.22 14.07
C GLY A 34 8.59 55.19 12.91
N ALA A 35 8.58 54.70 11.66
CA ALA A 35 8.68 55.55 10.47
C ALA A 35 7.38 56.34 10.20
N ILE A 36 6.21 55.73 10.42
CA ILE A 36 4.91 56.45 10.39
C ILE A 36 4.89 57.57 11.45
N ALA A 37 5.37 57.28 12.67
CA ALA A 37 5.44 58.24 13.77
C ALA A 37 6.36 59.42 13.47
N ALA A 38 7.54 59.14 12.89
CA ALA A 38 8.50 60.15 12.44
C ALA A 38 8.06 60.92 11.18
N GLY A 39 7.00 60.47 10.49
CA GLY A 39 6.50 61.10 9.25
C GLY A 39 7.37 60.86 8.01
N ASP A 40 8.23 59.84 8.06
CA ASP A 40 9.24 59.51 7.03
C ASP A 40 8.65 59.53 5.59
N PRO A 41 9.22 60.31 4.65
CA PRO A 41 8.73 60.40 3.28
C PRO A 41 8.86 59.11 2.47
N ASN A 42 9.69 58.14 2.90
CA ASN A 42 9.85 56.84 2.24
C ASN A 42 8.70 55.87 2.59
N VAL A 43 7.90 56.16 3.63
CA VAL A 43 6.73 55.35 3.98
C VAL A 43 5.64 55.57 2.92
N PRO A 44 5.07 54.50 2.32
CA PRO A 44 3.99 54.61 1.35
C PRO A 44 2.84 55.50 1.85
N VAL A 45 2.29 56.36 0.98
CA VAL A 45 1.23 57.32 1.34
C VAL A 45 0.01 56.64 1.97
N VAL A 46 -0.32 55.42 1.51
CA VAL A 46 -1.38 54.56 2.07
C VAL A 46 -1.14 54.15 3.54
N ASN A 47 0.10 54.17 4.02
CA ASN A 47 0.44 53.90 5.43
C ASN A 47 0.63 55.20 6.24
N ARG A 48 0.97 56.32 5.58
CA ARG A 48 1.32 57.59 6.24
C ARG A 48 0.16 58.58 6.40
N ASP A 49 -0.80 58.63 5.46
CA ASP A 49 -1.99 59.47 5.62
C ASP A 49 -3.16 58.70 6.28
N PRO A 50 -3.80 59.24 7.34
CA PRO A 50 -4.94 58.62 8.02
C PRO A 50 -6.11 58.19 7.12
N GLU A 51 -6.50 58.99 6.12
CA GLU A 51 -7.67 58.72 5.28
C GLU A 51 -7.35 57.75 4.13
N ALA A 52 -6.10 57.70 3.69
CA ALA A 52 -5.62 56.64 2.81
C ALA A 52 -5.50 55.31 3.58
N PHE A 53 -4.97 55.36 4.79
CA PHE A 53 -4.80 54.21 5.69
C PHE A 53 -6.12 53.55 6.03
N PHE A 54 -7.09 54.29 6.57
CA PHE A 54 -8.36 53.69 6.98
C PHE A 54 -9.18 53.16 5.80
N ARG A 55 -9.09 53.82 4.63
CA ARG A 55 -9.70 53.34 3.38
C ARG A 55 -9.13 52.01 2.92
N ALA A 56 -7.82 51.80 3.06
CA ALA A 56 -7.14 50.54 2.77
C ALA A 56 -7.24 49.49 3.90
N THR A 57 -7.80 49.86 5.06
CA THR A 57 -7.96 48.99 6.23
C THR A 57 -9.35 48.34 6.21
N TYR A 58 -9.44 47.12 6.73
CA TYR A 58 -10.71 46.50 7.11
C TYR A 58 -10.83 46.56 8.64
N LEU A 59 -11.91 47.14 9.16
CA LEU A 59 -12.17 47.14 10.60
C LEU A 59 -12.77 45.80 11.01
N THR A 60 -11.92 44.90 11.53
CA THR A 60 -12.37 43.73 12.27
C THR A 60 -13.19 44.15 13.49
N ALA A 61 -14.05 43.25 13.99
CA ALA A 61 -14.84 43.49 15.19
C ALA A 61 -13.95 43.80 16.41
N ASP A 62 -12.81 43.11 16.53
CA ASP A 62 -11.83 43.34 17.60
C ASP A 62 -11.04 44.65 17.41
N LEU A 63 -10.60 45.00 16.18
CA LEU A 63 -9.96 46.31 15.93
C LEU A 63 -10.95 47.47 16.15
N ARG A 64 -12.21 47.31 15.74
CA ARG A 64 -13.30 48.28 15.96
C ARG A 64 -13.52 48.49 17.47
N LYS A 65 -13.64 47.42 18.24
CA LYS A 65 -13.80 47.44 19.70
C LYS A 65 -12.60 48.06 20.42
N LEU A 66 -11.38 47.77 19.95
CA LEU A 66 -10.13 48.34 20.47
C LEU A 66 -10.01 49.84 20.20
N LEU A 67 -10.36 50.29 18.98
CA LEU A 67 -10.43 51.71 18.63
C LEU A 67 -11.46 52.44 19.50
N GLU A 68 -12.64 51.85 19.71
CA GLU A 68 -13.68 52.39 20.59
C GLU A 68 -13.19 52.52 22.04
N GLU A 69 -12.62 51.44 22.61
CA GLU A 69 -12.12 51.36 23.98
C GLU A 69 -11.02 52.40 24.27
N VAL A 70 -10.06 52.57 23.36
CA VAL A 70 -8.98 53.55 23.51
C VAL A 70 -9.49 54.98 23.34
N LEU A 71 -10.30 55.26 22.32
CA LEU A 71 -10.87 56.61 22.13
C LEU A 71 -11.79 57.01 23.29
N ALA A 72 -12.58 56.06 23.83
CA ALA A 72 -13.40 56.27 25.02
C ALA A 72 -12.56 56.57 26.26
N SER A 73 -11.48 55.81 26.47
CA SER A 73 -10.53 56.01 27.58
C SER A 73 -9.84 57.37 27.52
N LEU A 74 -9.41 57.81 26.32
CA LEU A 74 -8.82 59.12 26.09
C LEU A 74 -9.83 60.26 26.26
N SER A 75 -11.11 60.04 25.92
CA SER A 75 -12.21 60.98 26.21
C SER A 75 -12.62 61.05 27.68
N GLY A 76 -12.06 60.21 28.56
CA GLY A 76 -12.42 60.20 29.98
C GLY A 76 -13.67 59.41 30.36
N LYS A 77 -14.14 58.49 29.49
CA LYS A 77 -15.21 57.57 29.87
C LYS A 77 -14.68 56.52 30.87
N SER A 78 -15.51 56.17 31.86
CA SER A 78 -15.25 55.06 32.79
C SER A 78 -15.71 53.72 32.20
N GLY A 79 -15.28 52.60 32.80
CA GLY A 79 -15.68 51.24 32.39
C GLY A 79 -14.86 50.60 31.27
N TYR A 80 -13.79 51.25 30.80
CA TYR A 80 -12.90 50.79 29.74
C TYR A 80 -11.48 50.49 30.28
N ASN A 81 -10.78 49.52 29.69
CA ASN A 81 -9.41 49.18 30.10
C ASN A 81 -8.40 50.15 29.46
N ARG A 82 -7.43 50.61 30.26
CA ARG A 82 -6.46 51.64 29.86
C ARG A 82 -5.09 51.10 29.51
N VAL A 83 -4.78 49.86 29.91
CA VAL A 83 -3.56 49.15 29.54
C VAL A 83 -3.96 47.94 28.71
N LEU A 84 -3.53 47.90 27.45
CA LEU A 84 -3.98 46.89 26.48
C LEU A 84 -2.77 46.18 25.86
N LYS A 85 -2.74 44.85 25.98
CA LYS A 85 -1.69 43.98 25.44
C LYS A 85 -2.12 43.43 24.08
N LEU A 86 -1.39 43.79 23.04
CA LEU A 86 -1.51 43.19 21.72
C LEU A 86 -0.62 41.96 21.63
N ARG A 87 -1.27 40.79 21.58
CA ARG A 87 -0.68 39.50 21.21
C ARG A 87 -1.50 38.99 20.02
N VAL A 88 -0.86 38.39 19.01
CA VAL A 88 -1.58 37.96 17.78
C VAL A 88 -1.15 36.56 17.38
N PRO A 89 -2.04 35.55 17.43
CA PRO A 89 -1.68 34.18 17.08
C PRO A 89 -1.27 34.06 15.60
N PHE A 90 -1.91 34.83 14.70
CA PHE A 90 -1.65 34.75 13.26
C PHE A 90 -0.52 35.65 12.71
N GLY A 91 0.40 36.16 13.55
CA GLY A 91 1.72 36.65 13.08
C GLY A 91 1.66 37.77 12.04
N GLY A 92 1.03 38.87 12.44
CA GLY A 92 0.80 40.07 11.64
C GLY A 92 -0.12 41.01 12.43
N GLY A 93 -0.39 42.20 11.92
CA GLY A 93 -1.42 43.08 12.51
C GLY A 93 -1.04 43.88 13.76
N LYS A 94 0.02 43.55 14.53
CA LYS A 94 0.46 44.34 15.71
C LYS A 94 0.72 45.81 15.36
N SER A 95 1.75 46.08 14.56
CA SER A 95 2.12 47.43 14.11
C SER A 95 1.03 48.08 13.25
N HIS A 96 0.19 47.29 12.55
CA HIS A 96 -0.99 47.80 11.85
C HIS A 96 -2.03 48.37 12.84
N THR A 97 -2.31 47.65 13.93
CA THR A 97 -3.24 48.02 14.98
C THR A 97 -2.74 49.26 15.74
N LEU A 98 -1.45 49.30 16.07
CA LEU A 98 -0.83 50.49 16.66
C LEU A 98 -0.86 51.68 15.69
N ALA A 99 -0.68 51.47 14.38
CA ALA A 99 -0.83 52.53 13.38
C ALA A 99 -2.29 53.02 13.25
N SER A 100 -3.28 52.14 13.35
CA SER A 100 -4.69 52.50 13.44
C SER A 100 -4.96 53.40 14.66
N LEU A 101 -4.44 53.03 15.83
CA LEU A 101 -4.58 53.80 17.06
C LEU A 101 -3.87 55.17 16.96
N PHE A 102 -2.66 55.21 16.39
CA PHE A 102 -1.91 56.43 16.12
C PHE A 102 -2.68 57.40 15.21
N HIS A 103 -3.18 56.90 14.06
CA HIS A 103 -3.94 57.71 13.11
C HIS A 103 -5.29 58.18 13.69
N ALA A 104 -6.01 57.30 14.39
CA ALA A 104 -7.27 57.64 15.06
C ALA A 104 -7.11 58.70 16.17
N ALA A 105 -5.99 58.69 16.89
CA ALA A 105 -5.71 59.67 17.94
C ALA A 105 -5.17 61.01 17.40
N ARG A 106 -4.50 61.01 16.23
CA ARG A 106 -3.95 62.23 15.60
C ARG A 106 -4.92 62.96 14.65
N ARG A 107 -5.77 62.24 13.92
CA ARG A 107 -6.81 62.78 13.02
C ARG A 107 -8.07 61.91 13.14
N ARG A 108 -8.80 62.04 14.25
CA ARG A 108 -10.04 61.29 14.55
C ARG A 108 -11.08 61.42 13.43
N GLU A 109 -11.06 62.53 12.71
CA GLU A 109 -11.91 62.86 11.57
C GLU A 109 -11.76 61.83 10.42
N ALA A 110 -10.60 61.18 10.28
CA ALA A 110 -10.37 60.16 9.26
C ALA A 110 -11.26 58.90 9.43
N LEU A 111 -11.81 58.68 10.63
CA LEU A 111 -12.79 57.61 10.89
C LEU A 111 -14.23 58.00 10.54
N ASP A 112 -14.53 59.29 10.28
CA ASP A 112 -15.91 59.75 10.03
C ASP A 112 -16.46 59.31 8.67
N GLY A 113 -15.58 58.91 7.75
CA GLY A 113 -15.93 58.26 6.49
C GLY A 113 -16.28 56.76 6.62
N ILE A 114 -16.24 56.19 7.84
CA ILE A 114 -16.52 54.78 8.11
C ILE A 114 -17.79 54.68 8.98
N PRO A 115 -18.91 54.13 8.48
CA PRO A 115 -20.17 54.08 9.21
C PRO A 115 -20.07 53.48 10.62
N GLU A 116 -19.27 52.43 10.77
CA GLU A 116 -19.10 51.67 12.01
C GLU A 116 -18.17 52.34 13.05
N ALA A 117 -17.45 53.39 12.67
CA ALA A 117 -16.54 54.14 13.55
C ALA A 117 -16.95 55.61 13.78
N LYS A 118 -17.94 56.09 13.01
CA LYS A 118 -18.42 57.49 13.05
C LYS A 118 -18.81 57.96 14.46
N GLU A 119 -19.50 57.12 15.23
CA GLU A 119 -20.02 57.43 16.57
C GLU A 119 -18.99 57.21 17.70
N PHE A 120 -17.73 56.84 17.37
CA PHE A 120 -16.66 56.71 18.36
C PHE A 120 -16.38 58.02 19.08
N ALA A 121 -15.93 57.93 20.33
CA ALA A 121 -15.60 59.10 21.14
C ALA A 121 -14.55 60.00 20.46
N ARG A 122 -14.63 61.31 20.75
CA ARG A 122 -13.68 62.33 20.27
C ARG A 122 -12.87 62.86 21.46
N PRO A 123 -11.60 62.46 21.63
CA PRO A 123 -10.78 62.90 22.77
C PRO A 123 -10.19 64.32 22.60
N GLY A 124 -10.36 64.96 21.44
CA GLY A 124 -9.74 66.25 21.14
C GLY A 124 -8.24 66.09 20.81
N LYS A 125 -7.41 67.06 21.19
CA LYS A 125 -5.98 67.07 20.88
C LYS A 125 -5.19 66.12 21.80
N VAL A 126 -5.04 64.87 21.39
CA VAL A 126 -4.26 63.84 22.11
C VAL A 126 -2.75 64.11 22.00
N ALA A 127 -2.01 63.87 23.07
CA ALA A 127 -0.56 63.68 23.06
C ALA A 127 -0.26 62.21 22.73
N VAL A 128 0.39 61.94 21.60
CA VAL A 128 0.66 60.56 21.15
C VAL A 128 2.17 60.31 21.15
N ALA A 129 2.62 59.35 21.96
CA ALA A 129 4.01 58.93 22.05
C ALA A 129 4.20 57.51 21.53
N VAL A 130 5.20 57.31 20.67
CA VAL A 130 5.52 56.02 20.04
C VAL A 130 6.93 55.58 20.44
N PHE A 131 7.04 54.39 21.02
CA PHE A 131 8.33 53.73 21.24
C PHE A 131 8.45 52.52 20.33
N ASP A 132 9.54 52.47 19.56
CA ASP A 132 9.89 51.37 18.67
C ASP A 132 11.10 50.62 19.27
N GLY A 133 10.82 49.48 19.91
CA GLY A 133 11.84 48.67 20.57
C GLY A 133 12.78 47.92 19.62
N GLU A 134 12.49 47.92 18.31
CA GLU A 134 13.37 47.38 17.27
C GLU A 134 14.36 48.43 16.75
N LYS A 135 13.99 49.71 16.75
CA LYS A 135 14.84 50.81 16.25
C LYS A 135 15.57 51.62 17.33
N PHE A 136 15.09 51.66 18.57
CA PHE A 136 15.74 52.44 19.62
C PHE A 136 17.08 51.81 20.06
N ASP A 137 18.17 52.58 20.02
CA ASP A 137 19.49 52.15 20.50
C ASP A 137 19.55 52.26 22.03
N ALA A 138 19.48 51.13 22.72
CA ALA A 138 19.55 51.06 24.18
C ALA A 138 20.91 51.48 24.78
N ARG A 139 21.99 51.50 23.98
CA ARG A 139 23.32 51.91 24.44
C ARG A 139 23.51 53.41 24.31
N ASN A 140 23.28 53.96 23.12
CA ASN A 140 23.61 55.36 22.81
C ASN A 140 22.40 56.31 22.92
N GLY A 141 21.18 55.77 22.96
CA GLY A 141 19.96 56.58 22.88
C GLY A 141 19.68 57.06 21.46
N LYS A 142 18.96 58.17 21.36
CA LYS A 142 18.64 58.85 20.10
C LYS A 142 18.98 60.33 20.20
N THR A 143 19.98 60.75 19.44
CA THR A 143 20.27 62.16 19.18
C THR A 143 19.21 62.74 18.24
N LEU A 144 18.87 64.01 18.45
CA LEU A 144 17.95 64.80 17.64
C LEU A 144 18.74 65.88 16.92
N ASP A 145 18.42 66.17 15.66
CA ASP A 145 19.24 67.02 14.80
C ASP A 145 19.50 68.44 15.37
N ASP A 146 18.50 68.98 16.09
CA ASP A 146 18.58 70.24 16.85
C ASP A 146 18.15 70.05 18.33
N GLY A 147 18.51 68.93 18.98
CA GLY A 147 17.99 68.61 20.31
C GLY A 147 18.88 67.75 21.23
N PRO A 148 18.44 67.50 22.48
CA PRO A 148 19.17 66.65 23.42
C PRO A 148 19.26 65.20 22.91
N THR A 149 20.31 64.49 23.31
CA THR A 149 20.38 63.03 23.10
C THR A 149 19.57 62.33 24.18
N ILE A 150 18.45 61.75 23.78
CA ILE A 150 17.50 61.05 24.64
C ILE A 150 17.99 59.62 24.87
N GLN A 151 18.34 59.27 26.10
CA GLN A 151 19.04 58.01 26.40
C GLN A 151 18.11 56.81 26.68
N THR A 152 16.83 57.05 26.99
CA THR A 152 15.95 56.04 27.58
C THR A 152 14.54 55.99 26.97
N MET A 153 13.81 54.92 27.25
CA MET A 153 12.40 54.76 26.89
C MET A 153 11.52 55.87 27.49
N TRP A 154 11.72 56.22 28.77
CA TRP A 154 10.89 57.22 29.45
C TRP A 154 11.19 58.64 28.97
N GLY A 155 12.46 58.98 28.72
CA GLY A 155 12.83 60.23 28.05
C GLY A 155 12.21 60.33 26.65
N TRP A 156 12.22 59.25 25.87
CA TRP A 156 11.66 59.24 24.50
C TRP A 156 10.14 59.35 24.47
N ILE A 157 9.45 58.76 25.45
CA ILE A 157 8.00 58.95 25.64
C ILE A 157 7.70 60.39 26.05
N ALA A 158 8.42 60.92 27.04
CA ALA A 158 8.19 62.26 27.56
C ALA A 158 8.45 63.36 26.52
N TRP A 159 9.54 63.26 25.75
CA TRP A 159 9.86 64.19 24.68
C TRP A 159 8.78 64.26 23.59
N GLN A 160 8.14 63.13 23.26
CA GLN A 160 7.01 63.09 22.31
C GLN A 160 5.68 63.61 22.88
N ILE A 161 5.47 63.48 24.19
CA ILE A 161 4.28 64.06 24.85
C ILE A 161 4.35 65.59 24.75
N ASP A 162 5.45 66.18 25.22
CA ASP A 162 5.72 67.62 25.21
C ASP A 162 7.22 67.89 25.47
N SER A 163 7.97 68.32 24.46
CA SER A 163 9.42 68.55 24.60
C SER A 163 9.77 69.67 25.58
N GLU A 164 8.85 70.61 25.83
CA GLU A 164 9.06 71.75 26.74
C GLU A 164 8.56 71.49 28.16
N LYS A 165 7.55 70.62 28.35
CA LYS A 165 6.88 70.41 29.65
C LYS A 165 6.98 68.99 30.19
N ALA A 166 6.99 67.98 29.32
CA ALA A 166 7.03 66.58 29.72
C ALA A 166 8.47 66.08 29.84
N PHE A 167 9.36 66.39 28.89
CA PHE A 167 10.76 65.97 28.99
C PHE A 167 11.49 66.48 30.26
N PRO A 168 11.37 67.76 30.68
CA PRO A 168 12.05 68.24 31.88
C PRO A 168 11.69 67.50 33.18
N ILE A 169 10.49 66.93 33.28
CA ILE A 169 10.04 66.13 34.44
C ILE A 169 10.89 64.86 34.62
N VAL A 170 11.50 64.35 33.53
CA VAL A 170 12.29 63.11 33.51
C VAL A 170 13.72 63.32 32.99
N ALA A 171 14.19 64.55 32.84
CA ALA A 171 15.48 64.84 32.19
C ALA A 171 16.68 64.24 32.96
N ASP A 172 16.72 64.39 34.29
CA ASP A 172 17.76 63.75 35.12
C ASP A 172 17.59 62.22 35.16
N HIS A 173 16.36 61.71 35.18
CA HIS A 173 16.08 60.27 35.08
C HIS A 173 16.56 59.66 33.75
N ASP A 174 16.44 60.38 32.63
CA ASP A 174 16.98 59.96 31.32
C ASP A 174 18.51 60.01 31.32
N LYS A 175 19.08 61.12 31.80
CA LYS A 175 20.54 61.34 31.91
C LYS A 175 21.25 60.28 32.74
N ASP A 176 20.72 59.98 33.93
CA ASP A 176 21.30 59.04 34.89
C ASP A 176 20.86 57.59 34.62
N ARG A 177 19.94 57.39 33.66
CA ARG A 177 19.35 56.10 33.24
C ARG A 177 18.62 55.31 34.34
N VAL A 178 18.19 55.99 35.40
CA VAL A 178 17.41 55.42 36.52
C VAL A 178 15.91 55.70 36.32
N ALA A 179 15.08 54.67 36.45
CA ALA A 179 13.65 54.75 36.19
C ALA A 179 12.91 55.77 37.08
N PRO A 180 11.95 56.55 36.53
CA PRO A 180 11.10 57.41 37.32
C PRO A 180 10.08 56.61 38.15
N GLY A 181 9.78 57.12 39.36
CA GLY A 181 8.75 56.58 40.24
C GLY A 181 7.32 56.92 39.78
N GLY A 182 6.32 56.28 40.40
CA GLY A 182 4.90 56.46 40.06
C GLY A 182 4.44 57.93 40.07
N ASP A 183 4.77 58.70 41.10
CA ASP A 183 4.39 60.12 41.18
C ASP A 183 4.99 60.97 40.05
N VAL A 184 6.21 60.68 39.62
CA VAL A 184 6.89 61.37 38.50
C VAL A 184 6.21 61.01 37.17
N ILE A 185 5.81 59.75 36.98
CA ILE A 185 5.03 59.31 35.82
C ILE A 185 3.62 59.91 35.82
N ARG A 186 2.98 60.05 36.98
CA ARG A 186 1.71 60.73 37.15
C ARG A 186 1.80 62.22 36.78
N GLU A 187 2.86 62.88 37.24
CA GLU A 187 3.14 64.28 36.90
C GLU A 187 3.41 64.46 35.39
N LEU A 188 4.16 63.54 34.78
CA LEU A 188 4.38 63.46 33.34
C LEU A 188 3.05 63.32 32.55
N LEU A 189 2.18 62.38 32.96
CA LEU A 189 0.90 62.12 32.29
C LEU A 189 -0.12 63.27 32.45
N ILE A 190 -0.06 64.04 33.55
CA ILE A 190 -1.06 65.09 33.85
C ILE A 190 -0.52 66.50 33.52
N LYS A 191 0.58 66.91 34.17
CA LYS A 191 1.16 68.25 34.01
C LYS A 191 2.01 68.33 32.74
N GLY A 192 2.83 67.31 32.47
CA GLY A 192 3.67 67.25 31.27
C GLY A 192 2.86 67.29 29.97
N ALA A 193 1.74 66.57 29.92
CA ALA A 193 0.79 66.64 28.80
C ALA A 193 0.01 67.97 28.69
N GLY A 194 0.05 68.83 29.72
CA GLY A 194 -0.72 70.08 29.76
C GLY A 194 -2.23 69.87 29.74
N GLY A 195 -2.73 68.82 30.39
CA GLY A 195 -4.16 68.46 30.41
C GLY A 195 -4.72 67.82 29.14
N ARG A 196 -3.88 67.57 28.13
CA ARG A 196 -4.24 66.74 26.96
C ARG A 196 -4.39 65.27 27.36
N PRO A 197 -5.30 64.49 26.75
CA PRO A 197 -5.25 63.02 26.84
C PRO A 197 -3.92 62.48 26.31
N VAL A 198 -3.46 61.35 26.83
CA VAL A 198 -2.15 60.76 26.49
C VAL A 198 -2.32 59.34 25.96
N LEU A 199 -1.89 59.09 24.73
CA LEU A 199 -1.81 57.76 24.15
C LEU A 199 -0.34 57.35 24.04
N ILE A 200 0.03 56.25 24.69
CA ILE A 200 1.36 55.65 24.60
C ILE A 200 1.25 54.35 23.81
N LEU A 201 2.06 54.24 22.74
CA LEU A 201 2.13 53.07 21.88
C LEU A 201 3.55 52.50 21.94
N LEU A 202 3.69 51.25 22.41
CA LEU A 202 4.99 50.58 22.51
C LEU A 202 5.03 49.35 21.60
N ASP A 203 5.81 49.39 20.51
CA ASP A 203 6.00 48.23 19.64
C ASP A 203 7.33 47.50 19.95
N GLU A 204 7.32 46.17 19.81
CA GLU A 204 8.48 45.29 20.04
C GLU A 204 9.22 45.50 21.38
N VAL A 205 8.48 45.73 22.47
CA VAL A 205 8.99 45.98 23.83
C VAL A 205 10.01 44.92 24.28
N LEU A 206 9.76 43.65 23.94
CA LEU A 206 10.65 42.53 24.27
C LEU A 206 12.05 42.70 23.66
N LYS A 207 12.17 43.13 22.40
CA LYS A 207 13.46 43.32 21.70
C LYS A 207 14.30 44.41 22.39
N TYR A 208 13.66 45.47 22.87
CA TYR A 208 14.36 46.50 23.65
C TYR A 208 14.79 45.99 25.03
N MET A 209 13.92 45.27 25.75
CA MET A 209 14.28 44.70 27.06
C MET A 209 15.40 43.67 26.96
N GLU A 210 15.48 42.91 25.88
CA GLU A 210 16.61 42.01 25.60
C GLU A 210 17.92 42.79 25.41
N ARG A 211 17.96 43.75 24.48
CA ARG A 211 19.17 44.54 24.17
C ARG A 211 19.68 45.36 25.36
N SER A 212 18.77 45.93 26.14
CA SER A 212 19.10 46.75 27.33
C SER A 212 19.69 45.93 28.49
N ALA A 213 19.73 44.60 28.41
CA ALA A 213 20.47 43.77 29.36
C ALA A 213 21.99 43.99 29.29
N ALA A 214 22.51 44.34 28.11
CA ALA A 214 23.94 44.58 27.86
C ALA A 214 24.43 45.97 28.33
N VAL A 215 23.57 46.76 28.98
CA VAL A 215 23.86 48.15 29.39
C VAL A 215 23.78 48.24 30.91
N SER A 216 24.94 48.33 31.57
CA SER A 216 25.04 48.55 33.02
C SER A 216 24.55 49.95 33.41
N VAL A 217 23.88 50.05 34.55
CA VAL A 217 23.42 51.31 35.17
C VAL A 217 23.62 51.17 36.68
N LEU A 218 24.66 51.83 37.22
CA LEU A 218 25.13 51.62 38.60
C LEU A 218 25.32 50.11 38.88
N ASP A 219 24.92 49.62 40.05
CA ASP A 219 24.95 48.18 40.43
C ASP A 219 23.82 47.35 39.76
N SER A 220 23.31 47.78 38.61
CA SER A 220 22.12 47.25 37.94
C SER A 220 22.27 47.31 36.40
N THR A 221 21.18 47.04 35.66
CA THR A 221 21.13 47.13 34.20
C THR A 221 19.96 47.97 33.72
N LEU A 222 20.08 48.53 32.51
CA LEU A 222 19.00 49.28 31.86
C LEU A 222 17.78 48.39 31.60
N GLN A 223 17.94 47.07 31.39
CA GLN A 223 16.79 46.14 31.35
C GLN A 223 15.99 46.19 32.66
N ARG A 224 16.66 46.17 33.82
CA ARG A 224 15.95 46.21 35.11
C ARG A 224 15.23 47.54 35.29
N GLN A 225 15.90 48.66 35.02
CA GLN A 225 15.28 49.98 35.04
C GLN A 225 14.10 50.09 34.05
N ALA A 226 14.21 49.47 32.86
CA ALA A 226 13.12 49.43 31.89
C ALA A 226 11.92 48.56 32.34
N LYS A 227 12.16 47.45 33.05
CA LYS A 227 11.11 46.64 33.69
C LYS A 227 10.41 47.42 34.80
N ASP A 228 11.17 48.06 35.68
CA ASP A 228 10.68 48.86 36.80
C ASP A 228 9.85 50.06 36.28
N PHE A 229 10.35 50.77 35.26
CA PHE A 229 9.59 51.82 34.56
C PHE A 229 8.31 51.30 33.91
N PHE A 230 8.37 50.18 33.19
CA PHE A 230 7.22 49.59 32.51
C PHE A 230 6.12 49.18 33.51
N GLN A 231 6.49 48.58 34.64
CA GLN A 231 5.55 48.27 35.72
C GLN A 231 4.90 49.53 36.28
N ASN A 232 5.69 50.55 36.65
CA ASN A 232 5.15 51.81 37.17
C ASN A 232 4.23 52.50 36.14
N LEU A 233 4.62 52.50 34.85
CA LEU A 233 3.85 53.10 33.77
C LEU A 233 2.48 52.42 33.57
N THR A 234 2.42 51.08 33.62
CA THR A 234 1.14 50.37 33.52
C THR A 234 0.20 50.69 34.68
N VAL A 235 0.71 50.80 35.91
CA VAL A 235 -0.08 51.17 37.09
C VAL A 235 -0.62 52.60 36.99
N GLU A 236 0.23 53.57 36.63
CA GLU A 236 -0.17 54.99 36.56
C GLU A 236 -1.09 55.30 35.39
N VAL A 237 -0.95 54.59 34.26
CA VAL A 237 -1.91 54.69 33.14
C VAL A 237 -3.24 54.03 33.49
N ALA A 238 -3.24 52.90 34.20
CA ALA A 238 -4.49 52.27 34.68
C ALA A 238 -5.26 53.16 35.67
N GLY A 239 -4.55 53.92 36.51
CA GLY A 239 -5.13 54.89 37.45
C GLY A 239 -5.47 56.27 36.88
N SER A 240 -5.22 56.53 35.59
CA SER A 240 -5.41 57.85 34.96
C SER A 240 -6.82 58.03 34.38
N GLU A 241 -7.38 59.25 34.43
CA GLU A 241 -8.65 59.56 33.77
C GLU A 241 -8.53 59.67 32.24
N LYS A 242 -7.38 60.05 31.69
CA LYS A 242 -7.22 60.42 30.26
C LYS A 242 -5.98 59.86 29.59
N ALA A 243 -5.26 58.93 30.23
CA ALA A 243 -4.21 58.15 29.59
C ALA A 243 -4.73 56.80 29.07
N ALA A 244 -4.06 56.29 28.03
CA ALA A 244 -4.16 54.92 27.55
C ALA A 244 -2.77 54.44 27.05
N LEU A 245 -2.47 53.16 27.28
CA LEU A 245 -1.23 52.49 26.91
C LEU A 245 -1.59 51.23 26.13
N VAL A 246 -1.07 51.13 24.91
CA VAL A 246 -1.20 49.91 24.09
C VAL A 246 0.19 49.42 23.72
N TYR A 247 0.51 48.18 24.07
CA TYR A 247 1.84 47.62 23.83
C TYR A 247 1.79 46.27 23.13
N SER A 248 2.80 45.99 22.32
CA SER A 248 2.93 44.79 21.50
C SER A 248 3.93 43.81 22.12
N LEU A 249 3.52 42.54 22.21
CA LEU A 249 4.40 41.42 22.52
C LEU A 249 4.39 40.40 21.38
N THR A 250 5.42 39.55 21.37
CA THR A 250 5.49 38.38 20.51
C THR A 250 4.56 37.28 21.02
N TRP A 251 4.02 36.44 20.12
CA TRP A 251 3.13 35.35 20.56
C TRP A 251 3.93 34.19 21.17
N SER A 252 5.01 33.78 20.50
CA SER A 252 5.71 32.53 20.73
C SER A 252 7.09 32.67 21.40
N ALA A 253 7.53 31.59 22.06
CA ALA A 253 8.88 31.42 22.58
C ALA A 253 9.99 31.53 21.52
N ARG A 254 9.67 31.25 20.24
CA ARG A 254 10.61 31.33 19.10
C ARG A 254 10.78 32.76 18.59
N GLU A 255 9.70 33.54 18.52
CA GLU A 255 9.77 34.99 18.25
C GLU A 255 10.55 35.75 19.34
N ALA A 256 10.61 35.20 20.56
CA ALA A 256 11.41 35.71 21.67
C ALA A 256 12.90 35.34 21.63
N LEU A 257 13.42 34.83 20.50
CA LEU A 257 14.82 34.36 20.35
C LEU A 257 15.27 33.33 21.41
N GLY A 258 14.33 32.57 21.98
CA GLY A 258 14.58 31.63 23.08
C GLY A 258 14.58 32.24 24.47
N ASN A 259 14.39 33.56 24.60
CA ASN A 259 14.36 34.32 25.86
C ASN A 259 12.99 34.20 26.57
N VAL A 260 12.50 32.96 26.72
CA VAL A 260 11.14 32.64 27.19
C VAL A 260 10.89 33.13 28.62
N GLY A 261 11.93 33.11 29.47
CA GLY A 261 11.88 33.67 30.82
C GLY A 261 11.57 35.17 30.82
N LEU A 262 12.26 35.95 29.99
CA LEU A 262 12.03 37.39 29.85
C LEU A 262 10.61 37.69 29.34
N LEU A 263 10.11 36.94 28.36
CA LEU A 263 8.73 37.09 27.89
C LEU A 263 7.72 36.81 29.02
N ALA A 264 7.92 35.73 29.79
CA ALA A 264 7.06 35.36 30.91
C ALA A 264 7.17 36.30 32.13
N GLU A 265 8.29 37.00 32.29
CA GLU A 265 8.43 38.10 33.26
C GLU A 265 7.61 39.31 32.83
N ILE A 266 7.76 39.78 31.58
CA ILE A 266 7.03 40.95 31.07
C ILE A 266 5.51 40.72 31.10
N ASP A 267 5.06 39.51 30.76
CA ASP A 267 3.64 39.12 30.85
C ASP A 267 3.11 39.26 32.29
N LYS A 268 3.91 38.90 33.30
CA LYS A 268 3.57 39.01 34.73
C LYS A 268 3.65 40.43 35.30
N LEU A 269 4.54 41.29 34.78
CA LEU A 269 4.69 42.67 35.28
C LEU A 269 3.39 43.48 35.08
N ALA A 270 2.64 43.20 34.02
CA ALA A 270 1.41 43.91 33.68
C ALA A 270 0.11 43.15 34.01
N SER A 271 0.17 41.83 34.30
CA SER A 271 -0.98 40.90 34.37
C SER A 271 -2.09 41.21 35.38
N ARG A 272 -1.98 42.29 36.15
CA ARG A 272 -2.99 42.77 37.11
C ARG A 272 -3.80 43.96 36.59
N VAL A 273 -3.32 44.61 35.52
CA VAL A 273 -3.90 45.85 34.97
C VAL A 273 -4.05 45.81 33.45
N ASP A 274 -3.37 44.91 32.75
CA ASP A 274 -3.47 44.77 31.30
C ASP A 274 -4.62 43.86 30.86
N GLN A 275 -5.28 44.24 29.77
CA GLN A 275 -6.26 43.41 29.09
C GLN A 275 -5.67 42.90 27.77
N LEU A 276 -5.65 41.57 27.59
CA LEU A 276 -5.30 40.94 26.32
C LEU A 276 -6.32 41.32 25.24
N ARG A 277 -5.81 41.72 24.07
CA ARG A 277 -6.56 42.02 22.85
C ARG A 277 -5.90 41.34 21.66
N GLU A 278 -6.64 40.46 21.00
CA GLU A 278 -6.26 39.83 19.73
C GLU A 278 -7.02 40.58 18.62
N PRO A 279 -6.35 41.28 17.68
CA PRO A 279 -7.01 42.24 16.78
C PRO A 279 -7.63 41.62 15.51
N VAL A 280 -7.45 40.32 15.27
CA VAL A 280 -8.02 39.57 14.14
C VAL A 280 -8.31 38.15 14.62
N SER A 281 -9.58 37.76 14.60
CA SER A 281 -10.09 36.52 15.19
C SER A 281 -10.84 35.67 14.15
N GLY A 282 -10.61 34.36 14.14
CA GLY A 282 -11.32 33.40 13.27
C GLY A 282 -11.31 33.76 11.78
N ASP A 283 -12.50 33.87 11.18
CA ASP A 283 -12.70 34.12 9.74
C ASP A 283 -12.53 35.59 9.31
N GLU A 284 -12.24 36.51 10.22
CA GLU A 284 -11.98 37.93 9.89
C GLU A 284 -10.79 38.13 8.93
N ILE A 285 -9.92 37.12 8.80
CA ILE A 285 -8.85 37.09 7.81
C ILE A 285 -9.38 37.09 6.36
N LEU A 286 -10.57 36.54 6.09
CA LEU A 286 -11.15 36.41 4.75
C LEU A 286 -11.39 37.79 4.07
N PRO A 287 -12.14 38.75 4.66
CA PRO A 287 -12.29 40.08 4.08
C PRO A 287 -10.99 40.91 4.08
N ILE A 288 -10.05 40.64 4.99
CA ILE A 288 -8.70 41.25 4.95
C ILE A 288 -7.95 40.81 3.68
N LEU A 289 -7.95 39.51 3.37
CA LEU A 289 -7.33 38.97 2.16
C LEU A 289 -7.97 39.55 0.90
N GLN A 290 -9.30 39.60 0.82
CA GLN A 290 -10.02 40.26 -0.27
C GLN A 290 -9.56 41.72 -0.44
N ARG A 291 -9.61 42.53 0.62
CA ARG A 291 -9.29 43.97 0.55
C ARG A 291 -7.81 44.27 0.24
N ARG A 292 -6.91 43.30 0.41
CA ARG A 292 -5.47 43.44 0.11
C ARG A 292 -5.04 42.84 -1.23
N LEU A 293 -5.79 41.87 -1.77
CA LEU A 293 -5.45 41.16 -3.01
C LEU A 293 -6.28 41.60 -4.23
N LEU A 294 -7.45 42.20 -3.98
CA LEU A 294 -8.39 42.60 -5.03
C LEU A 294 -8.39 44.12 -5.25
N GLY A 295 -8.73 44.54 -6.48
CA GLY A 295 -8.89 45.94 -6.86
C GLY A 295 -10.27 46.53 -6.52
N GLY A 296 -11.12 45.75 -5.83
CA GLY A 296 -12.48 46.07 -5.43
C GLY A 296 -13.16 44.87 -4.78
N ALA A 297 -14.32 45.06 -4.15
CA ALA A 297 -15.12 43.95 -3.65
C ALA A 297 -15.70 43.14 -4.83
N PRO A 298 -15.75 41.79 -4.75
CA PRO A 298 -16.43 40.98 -5.76
C PRO A 298 -17.94 41.27 -5.83
N ASP A 299 -18.57 40.93 -6.97
CA ASP A 299 -20.02 40.98 -7.07
C ASP A 299 -20.68 39.96 -6.11
N ALA A 300 -21.62 40.45 -5.30
CA ALA A 300 -22.32 39.67 -4.30
C ALA A 300 -23.29 38.64 -4.92
N SER A 301 -23.79 38.84 -6.14
CA SER A 301 -24.65 37.85 -6.80
C SER A 301 -23.83 36.65 -7.30
N THR A 302 -22.73 36.93 -7.98
CA THR A 302 -21.73 35.96 -8.47
C THR A 302 -21.12 35.15 -7.33
N ALA A 303 -20.74 35.79 -6.23
CA ALA A 303 -20.23 35.09 -5.04
C ALA A 303 -21.28 34.17 -4.40
N THR A 304 -22.58 34.48 -4.53
CA THR A 304 -23.69 33.64 -4.04
C THR A 304 -23.98 32.47 -4.99
N GLU A 305 -23.94 32.69 -6.31
CA GLU A 305 -24.05 31.63 -7.33
C GLU A 305 -22.98 30.56 -7.13
N VAL A 306 -21.71 30.98 -7.08
CA VAL A 306 -20.56 30.06 -6.93
C VAL A 306 -20.60 29.33 -5.58
N SER A 307 -20.85 30.02 -4.46
CA SER A 307 -20.86 29.36 -3.15
C SER A 307 -22.02 28.38 -3.00
N THR A 308 -23.19 28.66 -3.57
CA THR A 308 -24.34 27.73 -3.55
C THR A 308 -24.06 26.48 -4.38
N ALA A 309 -23.50 26.64 -5.59
CA ALA A 309 -23.17 25.51 -6.45
C ALA A 309 -22.11 24.57 -5.84
N TYR A 310 -21.11 25.11 -5.12
CA TYR A 310 -20.17 24.28 -4.35
C TYR A 310 -20.81 23.67 -3.09
N GLN A 311 -21.67 24.42 -2.38
CA GLN A 311 -22.46 23.88 -1.26
C GLN A 311 -23.23 22.63 -1.69
N ASP A 312 -24.00 22.69 -2.79
CA ASP A 312 -24.90 21.60 -3.19
C ASP A 312 -24.14 20.28 -3.42
N VAL A 313 -22.92 20.34 -3.97
CA VAL A 313 -22.07 19.17 -4.19
C VAL A 313 -21.51 18.62 -2.87
N VAL A 314 -20.93 19.47 -2.02
CA VAL A 314 -20.34 19.02 -0.73
C VAL A 314 -21.43 18.53 0.24
N THR A 315 -22.55 19.26 0.34
CA THR A 315 -23.72 18.86 1.13
C THR A 315 -24.33 17.56 0.61
N GLY A 316 -24.42 17.40 -0.72
CA GLY A 316 -24.89 16.16 -1.36
C GLY A 316 -23.99 14.97 -1.03
N MET A 317 -22.67 15.16 -1.09
CA MET A 317 -21.67 14.17 -0.68
C MET A 317 -21.82 13.79 0.80
N GLN A 318 -21.92 14.75 1.71
CA GLN A 318 -22.08 14.49 3.15
C GLN A 318 -23.40 13.74 3.44
N ARG A 319 -24.52 14.20 2.88
CA ARG A 319 -25.83 13.53 3.01
C ARG A 319 -25.84 12.09 2.48
N ALA A 320 -25.03 11.77 1.47
CA ALA A 320 -24.93 10.42 0.91
C ALA A 320 -24.19 9.43 1.84
N HIS A 321 -23.40 9.92 2.79
CA HIS A 321 -22.70 9.10 3.80
C HIS A 321 -23.38 9.14 5.18
N ALA A 322 -24.49 9.88 5.32
CA ALA A 322 -25.19 10.09 6.59
C ALA A 322 -26.34 9.08 6.77
N GLU A 323 -26.15 8.11 7.67
CA GLU A 323 -27.11 7.02 7.90
C GLU A 323 -28.37 7.52 8.65
N THR A 324 -28.17 8.34 9.68
CA THR A 324 -29.25 8.84 10.56
C THR A 324 -29.94 10.10 10.01
N PRO A 325 -31.11 10.48 10.55
CA PRO A 325 -31.70 11.79 10.30
C PRO A 325 -30.85 12.94 10.88
N SER A 326 -30.16 12.71 12.01
CA SER A 326 -29.36 13.74 12.70
C SER A 326 -28.14 14.16 11.89
N GLU A 327 -27.39 13.19 11.36
CA GLU A 327 -26.23 13.46 10.50
C GLU A 327 -26.65 14.15 9.19
N ARG A 328 -27.83 13.82 8.65
CA ARG A 328 -28.38 14.51 7.46
C ARG A 328 -28.77 15.95 7.76
N GLN A 329 -29.28 16.25 8.97
CA GLN A 329 -29.54 17.62 9.42
C GLN A 329 -28.22 18.39 9.66
N GLN A 330 -27.24 17.76 10.31
CA GLN A 330 -25.91 18.33 10.52
C GLN A 330 -25.24 18.68 9.18
N ALA A 331 -25.31 17.79 8.18
CA ALA A 331 -24.81 18.07 6.83
C ALA A 331 -25.52 19.27 6.17
N GLU A 332 -26.81 19.52 6.44
CA GLU A 332 -27.45 20.76 5.97
C GLU A 332 -26.87 22.01 6.63
N GLU A 333 -26.57 21.94 7.92
CA GLU A 333 -26.07 23.06 8.71
C GLU A 333 -24.62 23.39 8.36
N GLU A 334 -23.75 22.37 8.30
CA GLU A 334 -22.38 22.47 7.79
C GLU A 334 -22.35 23.00 6.35
N GLY A 335 -23.25 22.52 5.47
CA GLY A 335 -23.38 23.02 4.11
C GLY A 335 -23.74 24.51 4.04
N ARG A 336 -24.68 24.97 4.90
CA ARG A 336 -25.05 26.40 4.98
C ARG A 336 -23.88 27.24 5.47
N LEU A 337 -23.17 26.79 6.51
CA LEU A 337 -21.98 27.46 7.03
C LEU A 337 -20.86 27.51 5.97
N LEU A 338 -20.64 26.42 5.23
CA LEU A 338 -19.65 26.35 4.15
C LEU A 338 -19.95 27.35 3.03
N ARG A 339 -21.21 27.45 2.58
CA ARG A 339 -21.65 28.46 1.60
C ARG A 339 -21.33 29.87 2.08
N ASP A 340 -21.66 30.18 3.33
CA ASP A 340 -21.51 31.55 3.85
C ASP A 340 -20.03 31.91 4.07
N ARG A 341 -19.19 30.95 4.51
CA ARG A 341 -17.72 31.08 4.51
C ARG A 341 -17.16 31.26 3.09
N MET A 342 -17.59 30.45 2.11
CA MET A 342 -17.18 30.58 0.70
C MET A 342 -17.55 31.95 0.12
N ARG A 343 -18.75 32.46 0.42
CA ARG A 343 -19.22 33.78 -0.01
C ARG A 343 -18.37 34.91 0.58
N ALA A 344 -17.95 34.78 1.85
CA ALA A 344 -17.02 35.70 2.50
C ALA A 344 -15.56 35.56 2.03
N ALA A 345 -15.17 34.39 1.52
CA ALA A 345 -13.83 34.10 1.02
C ALA A 345 -13.62 34.39 -0.48
N TYR A 346 -14.70 34.49 -1.27
CA TYR A 346 -14.64 34.54 -2.74
C TYR A 346 -13.63 35.58 -3.26
N PRO A 347 -12.71 35.23 -4.20
CA PRO A 347 -12.67 33.99 -4.99
C PRO A 347 -11.90 32.82 -4.36
N PHE A 348 -11.48 32.88 -3.09
CA PHE A 348 -10.77 31.78 -2.44
C PHE A 348 -11.73 30.70 -1.91
N HIS A 349 -11.32 29.43 -1.96
CA HIS A 349 -12.00 28.37 -1.21
C HIS A 349 -11.53 28.41 0.25
N PRO A 350 -12.42 28.39 1.28
CA PRO A 350 -12.03 28.53 2.67
C PRO A 350 -10.90 27.57 3.11
N ALA A 351 -10.95 26.31 2.69
CA ALA A 351 -9.93 25.29 2.99
C ALA A 351 -8.48 25.71 2.63
N LEU A 352 -8.27 26.51 1.58
CA LEU A 352 -6.93 27.03 1.24
C LEU A 352 -6.41 28.01 2.31
N ILE A 353 -7.30 28.81 2.88
CA ILE A 353 -6.98 29.76 3.95
C ILE A 353 -6.83 29.02 5.28
N ASP A 354 -7.67 28.01 5.53
CA ASP A 354 -7.64 27.16 6.72
C ASP A 354 -6.31 26.40 6.84
N ILE A 355 -5.80 25.83 5.74
CA ILE A 355 -4.43 25.25 5.67
C ILE A 355 -3.37 26.26 6.17
N MET A 356 -3.41 27.49 5.67
CA MET A 356 -2.42 28.52 6.03
C MET A 356 -2.58 29.01 7.47
N ARG A 357 -3.82 29.04 8.01
CA ARG A 357 -4.11 29.49 9.38
C ARG A 357 -3.78 28.43 10.43
N GLU A 358 -4.12 27.18 10.18
CA GLU A 358 -4.18 26.13 11.21
C GLU A 358 -3.03 25.13 11.14
N ARG A 359 -2.44 24.95 9.95
CA ARG A 359 -1.41 23.93 9.70
C ARG A 359 -0.05 24.58 9.44
N TRP A 360 0.04 25.49 8.47
CA TRP A 360 1.32 26.13 8.13
C TRP A 360 1.84 27.06 9.24
N THR A 361 0.99 27.53 10.16
CA THR A 361 1.42 28.27 11.36
C THR A 361 2.24 27.46 12.37
N ALA A 362 2.31 26.13 12.20
CA ALA A 362 3.23 25.25 12.93
C ALA A 362 4.62 25.14 12.27
N VAL A 363 4.82 25.70 11.07
CA VAL A 363 6.11 25.68 10.33
C VAL A 363 6.92 26.92 10.70
N ASP A 364 8.14 26.73 11.22
CA ASP A 364 8.97 27.82 11.76
C ASP A 364 9.39 28.89 10.74
N ALA A 365 9.48 28.54 9.46
CA ALA A 365 9.80 29.48 8.38
C ALA A 365 8.61 30.36 7.96
N PHE A 366 7.37 29.97 8.31
CA PHE A 366 6.17 30.53 7.69
C PHE A 366 5.78 31.90 8.26
N GLN A 367 5.82 32.93 7.42
CA GLN A 367 5.52 34.32 7.81
C GLN A 367 4.01 34.62 7.99
N ARG A 368 3.23 33.65 8.47
CA ARG A 368 1.79 33.68 8.77
C ARG A 368 1.00 34.62 7.83
N THR A 369 0.51 35.78 8.29
CA THR A 369 -0.25 36.71 7.43
C THR A 369 0.51 37.18 6.19
N ARG A 370 1.80 37.53 6.31
CA ARG A 370 2.60 38.05 5.17
C ARG A 370 2.91 36.94 4.17
N GLY A 371 3.28 35.75 4.66
CA GLY A 371 3.53 34.58 3.82
C GLY A 371 2.30 34.15 3.04
N ALA A 372 1.13 34.10 3.72
CA ALA A 372 -0.16 33.81 3.09
C ALA A 372 -0.51 34.81 1.97
N LEU A 373 -0.40 36.12 2.25
CA LEU A 373 -0.65 37.17 1.25
C LEU A 373 0.27 37.04 0.02
N ARG A 374 1.58 36.86 0.23
CA ARG A 374 2.58 36.67 -0.85
C ARG A 374 2.30 35.44 -1.70
N PHE A 375 1.98 34.32 -1.06
CA PHE A 375 1.69 33.06 -1.74
C PHE A 375 0.40 33.17 -2.57
N LEU A 376 -0.71 33.57 -1.96
CA LEU A 376 -1.99 33.77 -2.66
C LEU A 376 -1.85 34.74 -3.83
N ALA A 377 -1.18 35.87 -3.63
CA ALA A 377 -0.97 36.85 -4.70
C ALA A 377 -0.18 36.28 -5.88
N SER A 378 0.84 35.44 -5.62
CA SER A 378 1.58 34.77 -6.69
C SER A 378 0.72 33.73 -7.43
N CYS A 379 -0.13 33.00 -6.72
CA CYS A 379 -1.10 32.08 -7.33
C CYS A 379 -2.09 32.84 -8.22
N MET A 380 -2.62 33.96 -7.75
CA MET A 380 -3.52 34.83 -8.51
C MET A 380 -2.86 35.42 -9.76
N HIS A 381 -1.65 35.95 -9.63
CA HIS A 381 -0.87 36.46 -10.75
C HIS A 381 -0.61 35.37 -11.80
N SER A 382 -0.14 34.20 -11.36
CA SER A 382 0.12 33.05 -12.23
C SER A 382 -1.14 32.59 -12.98
N LEU A 383 -2.28 32.45 -12.29
CA LEU A 383 -3.54 32.04 -12.92
C LEU A 383 -4.12 33.10 -13.87
N LYS A 384 -3.98 34.39 -13.56
CA LYS A 384 -4.41 35.51 -14.43
C LYS A 384 -3.54 35.63 -15.69
N LYS A 385 -2.24 35.38 -15.57
CA LYS A 385 -1.23 35.47 -16.65
C LYS A 385 -1.20 34.24 -17.55
N ASN A 386 -1.25 33.04 -16.96
CA ASN A 386 -1.03 31.75 -17.63
C ASN A 386 -2.34 31.00 -17.94
N GLY A 387 -3.49 31.47 -17.42
CA GLY A 387 -4.78 30.81 -17.55
C GLY A 387 -4.93 29.51 -16.76
N GLY A 388 -6.12 28.91 -16.85
CA GLY A 388 -6.49 27.69 -16.14
C GLY A 388 -7.14 27.92 -14.77
N ALA A 389 -7.55 29.16 -14.46
CA ALA A 389 -8.34 29.45 -13.26
C ALA A 389 -9.71 28.73 -13.26
N LYS A 390 -10.17 28.38 -12.07
CA LYS A 390 -11.51 27.82 -11.80
C LYS A 390 -12.44 28.92 -11.25
N ALA A 391 -13.69 28.56 -10.94
CA ALA A 391 -14.63 29.48 -10.29
C ALA A 391 -14.20 29.92 -8.88
N LEU A 392 -13.37 29.10 -8.22
CA LEU A 392 -12.67 29.41 -6.96
C LEU A 392 -11.15 29.13 -7.13
N LEU A 393 -10.36 29.59 -6.16
CA LEU A 393 -8.97 29.19 -5.94
C LEU A 393 -8.91 28.40 -4.62
N GLY A 394 -8.92 27.07 -4.71
CA GLY A 394 -8.77 26.15 -3.57
C GLY A 394 -7.44 25.40 -3.55
N PRO A 395 -7.25 24.47 -2.58
CA PRO A 395 -5.98 23.77 -2.37
C PRO A 395 -5.49 23.01 -3.61
N GLY A 396 -6.39 22.38 -4.36
CA GLY A 396 -6.07 21.66 -5.59
C GLY A 396 -5.90 22.54 -6.84
N ASP A 397 -6.26 23.83 -6.75
CA ASP A 397 -6.22 24.76 -7.89
C ASP A 397 -4.94 25.64 -7.89
N VAL A 398 -4.03 25.41 -6.93
CA VAL A 398 -2.73 26.10 -6.83
C VAL A 398 -1.85 25.71 -8.03
N PRO A 399 -1.32 26.69 -8.80
CA PRO A 399 -0.57 26.40 -10.03
C PRO A 399 0.89 25.99 -9.72
N VAL A 400 1.11 24.86 -9.04
CA VAL A 400 2.45 24.35 -8.68
C VAL A 400 3.39 24.06 -9.86
N LYS A 401 2.84 24.00 -11.08
CA LYS A 401 3.57 24.02 -12.36
C LYS A 401 4.43 25.29 -12.54
N ASP A 402 3.94 26.42 -12.04
CA ASP A 402 4.58 27.72 -12.15
C ASP A 402 5.74 27.77 -11.16
N VAL A 403 6.94 28.02 -11.70
CA VAL A 403 8.20 27.96 -10.93
C VAL A 403 8.23 29.05 -9.86
N ASP A 404 7.72 30.26 -10.14
CA ASP A 404 7.71 31.35 -9.17
C ASP A 404 6.75 31.05 -8.01
N VAL A 405 5.60 30.43 -8.31
CA VAL A 405 4.64 29.99 -7.28
C VAL A 405 5.24 28.86 -6.43
N ARG A 406 5.83 27.83 -7.06
CA ARG A 406 6.44 26.69 -6.37
C ARG A 406 7.61 27.13 -5.49
N VAL A 407 8.52 27.95 -6.01
CA VAL A 407 9.69 28.45 -5.26
C VAL A 407 9.26 29.33 -4.09
N LYS A 408 8.26 30.22 -4.26
CA LYS A 408 7.72 31.01 -3.15
C LYS A 408 7.08 30.10 -2.09
N MET A 409 6.24 29.15 -2.49
CA MET A 409 5.59 28.20 -1.58
C MET A 409 6.62 27.42 -0.73
N LEU A 410 7.60 26.77 -1.38
CA LEU A 410 8.63 26.00 -0.68
C LEU A 410 9.58 26.88 0.15
N LYS A 411 9.77 28.15 -0.23
CA LYS A 411 10.54 29.13 0.55
C LYS A 411 9.82 29.56 1.83
N GLU A 412 8.54 29.93 1.75
CA GLU A 412 7.72 30.28 2.93
C GLU A 412 7.57 29.07 3.88
N LEU A 413 7.60 27.84 3.34
CA LEU A 413 7.54 26.61 4.13
C LEU A 413 8.91 26.07 4.60
N GLY A 414 10.02 26.74 4.27
CA GLY A 414 11.37 26.32 4.70
C GLY A 414 11.89 25.02 4.11
N VAL A 415 11.24 24.47 3.08
CA VAL A 415 11.51 23.14 2.47
C VAL A 415 11.98 23.26 1.02
N GLN A 416 12.82 24.25 0.75
CA GLN A 416 13.39 24.52 -0.57
C GLN A 416 14.22 23.30 -1.05
N ASN A 417 14.03 22.89 -2.31
CA ASN A 417 14.65 21.72 -2.96
C ASN A 417 14.24 20.33 -2.39
N ASP A 418 13.87 20.24 -1.11
CA ASP A 418 13.48 18.99 -0.43
C ASP A 418 12.27 18.27 -1.08
N TYR A 419 11.36 19.01 -1.72
CA TYR A 419 10.13 18.50 -2.34
C TYR A 419 10.10 18.53 -3.88
N ASP A 420 11.11 19.06 -4.57
CA ASP A 420 11.15 19.00 -6.04
C ASP A 420 11.17 17.56 -6.60
N PRO A 421 11.83 16.56 -5.96
CA PRO A 421 11.73 15.15 -6.38
C PRO A 421 10.31 14.57 -6.22
N VAL A 422 9.55 15.04 -5.23
CA VAL A 422 8.15 14.65 -4.97
C VAL A 422 7.26 15.19 -6.08
N ILE A 423 7.34 16.50 -6.32
CA ILE A 423 6.51 17.21 -7.29
C ILE A 423 6.80 16.69 -8.71
N THR A 424 8.06 16.50 -9.07
CA THR A 424 8.47 16.01 -10.41
C THR A 424 8.01 14.57 -10.70
N ALA A 425 7.95 13.71 -9.67
CA ALA A 425 7.63 12.30 -9.83
C ALA A 425 6.12 12.00 -9.76
N ASP A 426 5.39 12.71 -8.90
CA ASP A 426 3.98 12.38 -8.61
C ASP A 426 2.98 13.43 -9.10
N ILE A 427 3.38 14.70 -9.30
CA ILE A 427 2.45 15.81 -9.56
C ILE A 427 2.67 16.45 -10.94
N ASP A 428 3.73 17.24 -11.10
CA ASP A 428 4.04 17.98 -12.34
C ASP A 428 5.47 17.69 -12.81
N GLY A 429 5.56 16.85 -13.84
CA GLY A 429 6.80 16.40 -14.46
C GLY A 429 6.50 15.55 -15.70
N PRO A 430 7.51 15.19 -16.52
CA PRO A 430 7.28 14.55 -17.81
C PRO A 430 6.43 13.29 -17.73
N ASN A 431 6.72 12.43 -16.74
CA ASN A 431 6.09 11.13 -16.50
C ASN A 431 5.31 11.08 -15.16
N ALA A 432 4.92 12.24 -14.60
CA ALA A 432 4.37 12.34 -13.25
C ALA A 432 3.10 11.49 -13.05
N ARG A 433 2.94 10.87 -11.88
CA ARG A 433 1.86 9.89 -11.62
C ARG A 433 0.46 10.49 -11.77
N ALA A 434 0.16 11.62 -11.12
CA ALA A 434 -1.10 12.33 -11.27
C ALA A 434 -1.37 12.72 -12.73
N LYS A 435 -0.40 13.34 -13.40
CA LYS A 435 -0.49 13.70 -14.82
C LYS A 435 -0.80 12.49 -15.71
N ARG A 436 -0.21 11.31 -15.46
CA ARG A 436 -0.49 10.09 -16.24
C ARG A 436 -1.91 9.57 -16.04
N ILE A 437 -2.50 9.76 -14.86
CA ILE A 437 -3.91 9.44 -14.58
C ILE A 437 -4.79 10.44 -15.35
N ASP A 438 -4.53 11.74 -15.27
CA ASP A 438 -5.28 12.76 -16.00
C ASP A 438 -5.18 12.62 -17.53
N ASP A 439 -3.99 12.33 -18.07
CA ASP A 439 -3.74 12.09 -19.50
C ASP A 439 -4.45 10.81 -20.01
N ARG A 440 -4.78 9.87 -19.11
CA ARG A 440 -5.60 8.67 -19.38
C ARG A 440 -7.09 9.01 -19.31
N MET A 441 -7.54 9.59 -18.21
CA MET A 441 -8.94 10.01 -17.99
C MET A 441 -9.41 11.01 -19.05
N SER A 442 -8.54 11.89 -19.55
CA SER A 442 -8.85 12.82 -20.65
C SER A 442 -9.15 12.13 -21.99
N ARG A 443 -8.75 10.86 -22.17
CA ARG A 443 -9.04 10.06 -23.38
C ARG A 443 -10.31 9.23 -23.21
N GLU A 444 -10.53 8.74 -22.00
CA GLU A 444 -11.71 7.95 -21.62
C GLU A 444 -12.95 8.86 -21.46
N THR A 445 -12.77 10.03 -20.82
CA THR A 445 -13.83 11.00 -20.50
C THR A 445 -13.34 12.43 -20.82
N PRO A 446 -13.47 12.92 -22.07
CA PRO A 446 -12.93 14.21 -22.51
C PRO A 446 -13.40 15.44 -21.69
N ALA A 447 -14.55 15.37 -21.03
CA ALA A 447 -15.04 16.43 -20.15
C ALA A 447 -14.11 16.72 -18.96
N LEU A 448 -13.33 15.74 -18.50
CA LEU A 448 -12.41 15.89 -17.37
C LEU A 448 -11.04 16.50 -17.76
N ALA A 449 -10.78 16.71 -19.06
CA ALA A 449 -9.50 17.23 -19.57
C ALA A 449 -9.11 18.60 -18.98
N SER A 450 -10.10 19.45 -18.69
CA SER A 450 -9.93 20.76 -18.05
C SER A 450 -10.06 20.71 -16.52
N VAL A 451 -10.50 19.58 -15.96
CA VAL A 451 -10.67 19.34 -14.51
C VAL A 451 -9.36 18.85 -13.89
N LYS A 452 -8.70 17.92 -14.57
CA LYS A 452 -7.48 17.23 -14.09
C LYS A 452 -7.61 16.71 -12.64
N PRO A 453 -8.56 15.79 -12.36
CA PRO A 453 -8.88 15.36 -11.01
C PRO A 453 -7.66 14.87 -10.23
N ALA A 454 -6.73 14.15 -10.88
CA ALA A 454 -5.57 13.59 -10.20
C ALA A 454 -4.55 14.67 -9.82
N THR A 455 -4.26 15.62 -10.73
CA THR A 455 -3.42 16.79 -10.42
C THR A 455 -4.05 17.64 -9.33
N ARG A 456 -5.38 17.85 -9.36
CA ARG A 456 -6.12 18.62 -8.35
C ARG A 456 -5.99 18.00 -6.96
N ILE A 457 -6.31 16.72 -6.84
CA ILE A 457 -6.26 15.97 -5.56
C ILE A 457 -4.81 15.87 -5.05
N ALA A 458 -3.83 15.55 -5.91
CA ALA A 458 -2.43 15.47 -5.50
C ALA A 458 -1.86 16.83 -5.06
N THR A 459 -2.24 17.93 -5.72
CA THR A 459 -1.83 19.28 -5.33
C THR A 459 -2.45 19.67 -3.98
N ALA A 460 -3.71 19.33 -3.73
CA ALA A 460 -4.33 19.54 -2.42
C ALA A 460 -3.59 18.76 -1.32
N ILE A 461 -3.34 17.45 -1.50
CA ILE A 461 -2.57 16.65 -0.54
C ILE A 461 -1.19 17.28 -0.28
N LEU A 462 -0.49 17.76 -1.31
CA LEU A 462 0.80 18.43 -1.15
C LEU A 462 0.70 19.62 -0.19
N LEU A 463 -0.27 20.53 -0.38
CA LEU A 463 -0.45 21.67 0.53
C LEU A 463 -0.77 21.26 1.97
N TYR A 464 -1.55 20.19 2.15
CA TYR A 464 -1.86 19.60 3.45
C TYR A 464 -0.69 18.83 4.11
N SER A 465 0.38 18.54 3.35
CA SER A 465 1.54 17.75 3.83
C SER A 465 2.55 18.58 4.64
N PHE A 466 2.27 19.86 4.87
CA PHE A 466 3.15 20.77 5.61
C PHE A 466 2.53 21.27 6.92
N GLY A 467 3.34 21.36 7.96
CA GLY A 467 2.91 21.76 9.30
C GLY A 467 2.14 20.65 10.02
N GLY A 468 1.17 21.03 10.85
CA GLY A 468 0.35 20.10 11.62
C GLY A 468 -0.72 20.83 12.42
N LEU A 469 -1.87 20.18 12.66
CA LEU A 469 -2.95 20.75 13.47
C LEU A 469 -2.57 20.70 14.95
N ARG A 470 -2.72 21.82 15.67
CA ARG A 470 -2.64 21.82 17.14
C ARG A 470 -3.87 21.14 17.74
N ARG A 471 -3.69 20.41 18.83
CA ARG A 471 -4.78 19.76 19.56
C ARG A 471 -5.36 20.70 20.61
N GLU A 472 -6.55 21.22 20.37
CA GLU A 472 -7.26 22.01 21.39
C GLU A 472 -7.66 21.15 22.61
N GLY A 473 -7.67 21.76 23.79
CA GLY A 473 -8.15 21.15 25.04
C GLY A 473 -7.14 20.32 25.84
N SER A 474 -6.02 19.88 25.26
CA SER A 474 -4.91 19.23 26.01
C SER A 474 -3.83 20.24 26.41
N GLY A 475 -3.39 20.20 27.66
CA GLY A 475 -2.29 21.03 28.18
C GLY A 475 -0.89 20.63 27.68
N SER A 476 -0.79 19.84 26.61
CA SER A 476 0.43 19.45 25.90
C SER A 476 0.46 20.16 24.54
N ASP A 477 1.61 20.72 24.16
CA ASP A 477 1.82 21.44 22.88
C ASP A 477 2.00 20.45 21.69
N GLU A 478 1.21 19.37 21.68
CA GLU A 478 1.29 18.28 20.72
C GLU A 478 0.53 18.61 19.42
N THR A 479 1.28 18.93 18.37
CA THR A 479 0.76 18.98 17.01
C THR A 479 0.52 17.57 16.45
N LEU A 480 -0.66 17.35 15.87
CA LEU A 480 -0.96 16.19 15.05
C LEU A 480 -0.03 16.13 13.82
N PRO A 481 0.33 14.93 13.32
CA PRO A 481 1.15 14.78 12.12
C PRO A 481 0.56 15.48 10.87
N PRO A 482 1.42 15.91 9.93
CA PRO A 482 0.99 16.44 8.64
C PRO A 482 0.14 15.45 7.84
N GLY A 483 -0.66 16.00 6.91
CA GLY A 483 -1.57 15.24 6.05
C GLY A 483 -3.05 15.50 6.31
N VAL A 484 -3.88 14.99 5.39
CA VAL A 484 -5.31 15.29 5.28
C VAL A 484 -6.15 14.01 5.31
N THR A 485 -7.31 14.03 5.97
CA THR A 485 -8.23 12.89 5.96
C THR A 485 -8.96 12.76 4.63
N GLU A 486 -9.50 11.58 4.30
CA GLU A 486 -10.23 11.39 3.04
C GLU A 486 -11.43 12.36 2.90
N ASN A 487 -12.26 12.48 3.94
CA ASN A 487 -13.42 13.37 3.94
C ASN A 487 -13.04 14.86 3.80
N GLU A 488 -11.99 15.30 4.51
CA GLU A 488 -11.48 16.68 4.46
C GLU A 488 -10.91 17.01 3.07
N LEU A 489 -10.14 16.07 2.49
CA LEU A 489 -9.55 16.21 1.15
C LEU A 489 -10.63 16.28 0.07
N LEU A 490 -11.63 15.40 0.14
CA LEU A 490 -12.74 15.36 -0.81
C LEU A 490 -13.55 16.66 -0.69
N ALA A 491 -13.94 17.09 0.51
CA ALA A 491 -14.64 18.36 0.74
C ALA A 491 -13.86 19.61 0.26
N ALA A 492 -12.53 19.53 0.14
CA ALA A 492 -11.67 20.59 -0.40
C ALA A 492 -11.38 20.49 -1.92
N CYS A 493 -11.82 19.41 -2.60
CA CYS A 493 -11.50 19.13 -4.01
C CYS A 493 -12.73 18.89 -4.92
N VAL A 494 -13.86 18.41 -4.37
CA VAL A 494 -15.11 18.23 -5.13
C VAL A 494 -15.79 19.57 -5.40
N GLY A 495 -16.62 19.61 -6.44
CA GLY A 495 -17.37 20.80 -6.81
C GLY A 495 -18.18 20.58 -8.09
N PRO A 496 -18.76 21.63 -8.67
CA PRO A 496 -19.58 21.54 -9.89
C PRO A 496 -18.88 20.94 -11.12
N ASP A 497 -17.54 20.85 -11.10
CA ASP A 497 -16.72 20.25 -12.14
C ASP A 497 -16.04 18.91 -11.75
N LEU A 498 -16.20 18.43 -10.51
CA LEU A 498 -15.65 17.16 -10.03
C LEU A 498 -16.56 16.53 -8.97
N ASP A 499 -17.19 15.40 -9.30
CA ASP A 499 -18.02 14.62 -8.38
C ASP A 499 -17.19 13.75 -7.42
N ASN A 500 -17.82 13.31 -6.32
CA ASN A 500 -17.19 12.50 -5.29
C ASN A 500 -16.77 11.10 -5.78
N ILE A 501 -17.54 10.43 -6.64
CA ILE A 501 -17.25 9.06 -7.07
C ILE A 501 -15.97 9.04 -7.91
N THR A 502 -15.87 9.98 -8.86
CA THR A 502 -14.65 10.22 -9.64
C THR A 502 -13.48 10.59 -8.72
N ALA A 503 -13.67 11.47 -7.73
CA ALA A 503 -12.63 11.90 -6.82
C ALA A 503 -12.08 10.75 -5.94
N THR A 504 -12.95 9.94 -5.31
CA THR A 504 -12.55 8.77 -4.50
C THR A 504 -11.84 7.71 -5.35
N ALA A 505 -12.30 7.44 -6.57
CA ALA A 505 -11.64 6.50 -7.48
C ALA A 505 -10.21 6.95 -7.82
N VAL A 506 -10.03 8.23 -8.14
CA VAL A 506 -8.72 8.83 -8.44
C VAL A 506 -7.80 8.88 -7.22
N LEU A 507 -8.33 9.17 -6.03
CA LEU A 507 -7.57 9.12 -4.78
C LEU A 507 -7.03 7.71 -4.49
N SER A 508 -7.83 6.67 -4.76
CA SER A 508 -7.40 5.27 -4.66
C SER A 508 -6.29 4.93 -5.66
N GLU A 509 -6.39 5.40 -6.91
CA GLU A 509 -5.35 5.21 -7.93
C GLU A 509 -4.05 5.95 -7.57
N LEU A 510 -4.14 7.19 -7.08
CA LEU A 510 -3.00 7.96 -6.56
C LEU A 510 -2.32 7.23 -5.38
N ARG A 511 -3.09 6.74 -4.40
CA ARG A 511 -2.57 5.99 -3.23
C ARG A 511 -1.76 4.76 -3.64
N ASN A 512 -2.16 4.10 -4.73
CA ASN A 512 -1.52 2.88 -5.22
C ASN A 512 -0.32 3.15 -6.14
N THR A 513 -0.33 4.26 -6.90
CA THR A 513 0.62 4.51 -8.00
C THR A 513 1.69 5.58 -7.72
N CYS A 514 1.44 6.52 -6.81
CA CYS A 514 2.41 7.54 -6.40
C CYS A 514 3.63 6.93 -5.69
N LEU A 515 4.76 7.64 -5.74
CA LEU A 515 6.08 7.20 -5.29
C LEU A 515 6.53 7.82 -3.95
N TYR A 516 5.92 8.94 -3.59
CA TYR A 516 6.20 9.74 -2.37
C TYR A 516 4.94 10.04 -1.57
N LEU A 517 3.77 9.59 -2.02
CA LEU A 517 2.53 9.63 -1.24
C LEU A 517 2.53 8.53 -0.19
N HIS A 518 2.29 8.89 1.07
CA HIS A 518 2.11 7.97 2.18
C HIS A 518 0.67 8.06 2.70
N TYR A 519 0.15 6.95 3.21
CA TYR A 519 -1.15 6.86 3.88
C TYR A 519 -0.95 6.13 5.21
N ASP A 520 -1.32 6.75 6.33
CA ASP A 520 -1.10 6.20 7.69
C ASP A 520 -2.29 5.38 8.23
N GLY A 521 -3.28 5.09 7.39
CA GLY A 521 -4.56 4.49 7.79
C GLY A 521 -5.68 5.52 7.97
N VAL A 522 -5.35 6.81 8.13
CA VAL A 522 -6.31 7.91 8.37
C VAL A 522 -6.03 9.14 7.49
N ARG A 523 -4.76 9.46 7.22
CA ARG A 523 -4.31 10.66 6.51
C ARG A 523 -3.44 10.35 5.30
N TYR A 524 -3.64 11.13 4.25
CA TYR A 524 -2.78 11.22 3.08
C TYR A 524 -1.74 12.32 3.28
N CYS A 525 -0.46 12.01 3.06
CA CYS A 525 0.66 12.95 3.19
C CYS A 525 1.77 12.61 2.18
N PHE A 526 2.17 13.57 1.36
CA PHE A 526 3.43 13.49 0.62
C PHE A 526 4.60 13.68 1.58
N LYS A 527 5.69 12.93 1.38
CA LYS A 527 6.93 13.06 2.15
C LYS A 527 8.13 12.97 1.21
N LYS A 528 9.26 13.59 1.57
CA LYS A 528 10.50 13.48 0.79
C LYS A 528 11.07 12.06 0.74
N ASP A 529 10.78 11.25 1.76
CA ASP A 529 11.15 9.85 1.83
C ASP A 529 10.31 8.98 0.87
N PRO A 530 10.92 8.04 0.13
CA PRO A 530 10.21 7.18 -0.81
C PRO A 530 9.22 6.26 -0.09
N ASN A 531 8.10 5.95 -0.73
CA ASN A 531 7.16 4.94 -0.25
C ASN A 531 7.54 3.51 -0.72
N VAL A 532 6.78 2.51 -0.27
CA VAL A 532 7.02 1.09 -0.61
C VAL A 532 6.91 0.83 -2.12
N THR A 533 6.03 1.54 -2.85
CA THR A 533 5.95 1.43 -4.31
C THR A 533 7.26 1.84 -4.97
N LYS A 534 7.82 3.00 -4.62
CA LYS A 534 9.11 3.45 -5.19
C LYS A 534 10.26 2.53 -4.80
N LEU A 535 10.33 2.11 -3.54
CA LEU A 535 11.39 1.22 -3.07
C LEU A 535 11.40 -0.12 -3.83
N ILE A 536 10.23 -0.66 -4.16
CA ILE A 536 10.12 -1.88 -4.98
C ILE A 536 10.43 -1.57 -6.46
N GLU A 537 9.93 -0.47 -7.06
CA GLU A 537 10.26 -0.11 -8.45
C GLU A 537 11.78 0.11 -8.67
N ASP A 538 12.46 0.79 -7.76
CA ASP A 538 13.92 1.01 -7.80
C ASP A 538 14.68 -0.33 -7.66
N ALA A 539 14.20 -1.24 -6.80
CA ALA A 539 14.76 -2.58 -6.66
C ALA A 539 14.48 -3.47 -7.89
N GLU A 540 13.29 -3.40 -8.50
CA GLU A 540 12.92 -4.16 -9.69
C GLU A 540 13.78 -3.74 -10.90
N GLN A 541 13.98 -2.43 -11.08
CA GLN A 541 14.91 -1.91 -12.10
C GLN A 541 16.34 -2.42 -11.89
N THR A 542 16.77 -2.59 -10.64
CA THR A 542 18.09 -3.13 -10.31
C THR A 542 18.17 -4.62 -10.70
N VAL A 543 17.17 -5.43 -10.31
CA VAL A 543 17.08 -6.85 -10.71
C VAL A 543 17.03 -6.99 -12.24
N ALA A 544 16.25 -6.17 -12.94
CA ALA A 544 16.12 -6.22 -14.40
C ALA A 544 17.44 -5.94 -15.14
N ARG A 545 18.26 -5.02 -14.62
CA ARG A 545 19.58 -4.70 -15.18
C ARG A 545 20.55 -5.87 -15.00
N GLU A 546 20.60 -6.47 -13.82
CA GLU A 546 21.42 -7.65 -13.54
C GLU A 546 21.01 -8.86 -14.40
N ASP A 547 19.70 -9.13 -14.51
CA ASP A 547 19.15 -10.23 -15.28
C ASP A 547 19.47 -10.09 -16.79
N SER A 548 19.41 -8.86 -17.30
CA SER A 548 19.82 -8.51 -18.67
C SER A 548 21.32 -8.67 -18.91
N GLN A 549 22.17 -8.33 -17.93
CA GLN A 549 23.62 -8.44 -18.02
C GLN A 549 24.11 -9.90 -17.94
N ALA A 550 23.41 -10.75 -17.20
CA ALA A 550 23.81 -12.13 -16.91
C ALA A 550 23.56 -13.14 -18.04
N ARG A 551 23.07 -12.72 -19.22
CA ARG A 551 22.94 -13.52 -20.46
C ARG A 551 22.32 -14.93 -20.26
N GLY A 552 21.24 -15.01 -19.48
CA GLY A 552 20.58 -16.31 -19.20
C GLY A 552 21.08 -17.02 -17.94
N HIS A 553 21.90 -16.38 -17.11
CA HIS A 553 22.25 -16.83 -15.75
C HIS A 553 21.84 -15.79 -14.68
N GLY A 554 20.80 -15.01 -14.99
CA GLY A 554 20.33 -13.91 -14.14
C GLY A 554 19.52 -14.34 -12.91
N PRO A 555 19.39 -13.45 -11.90
CA PRO A 555 18.75 -13.77 -10.63
C PRO A 555 17.29 -14.19 -10.78
N VAL A 556 16.55 -13.68 -11.78
CA VAL A 556 15.16 -14.10 -12.01
C VAL A 556 15.12 -15.55 -12.46
N ARG A 557 16.04 -15.96 -13.35
CA ARG A 557 16.13 -17.35 -13.82
C ARG A 557 16.58 -18.30 -12.71
N SER A 558 17.57 -17.93 -11.90
CA SER A 558 18.02 -18.75 -10.77
C SER A 558 16.90 -18.98 -9.75
N MET A 559 16.20 -17.92 -9.35
CA MET A 559 15.05 -18.01 -8.44
C MET A 559 13.91 -18.87 -9.03
N ILE A 560 13.62 -18.77 -10.34
CA ILE A 560 12.64 -19.67 -10.97
C ILE A 560 13.11 -21.14 -10.90
N LYS A 561 14.41 -21.43 -11.08
CA LYS A 561 14.93 -22.80 -10.92
C LYS A 561 14.80 -23.28 -9.48
N GLU A 562 15.25 -22.50 -8.51
CA GLU A 562 15.17 -22.82 -7.07
C GLU A 562 13.72 -23.08 -6.63
N MET A 563 12.77 -22.27 -7.13
CA MET A 563 11.34 -22.47 -6.93
C MET A 563 10.82 -23.76 -7.59
N LEU A 564 11.31 -24.13 -8.77
CA LEU A 564 10.94 -25.38 -9.45
C LEU A 564 11.55 -26.61 -8.76
N ASP A 565 12.82 -26.54 -8.38
CA ASP A 565 13.53 -27.56 -7.60
C ASP A 565 12.79 -27.85 -6.28
N ALA A 566 12.37 -26.80 -5.56
CA ALA A 566 11.60 -26.93 -4.33
C ALA A 566 10.20 -27.55 -4.53
N ARG A 567 9.59 -27.40 -5.71
CA ARG A 567 8.30 -28.02 -6.09
C ARG A 567 8.43 -29.46 -6.60
N LEU A 568 9.65 -29.89 -6.89
CA LEU A 568 9.97 -31.24 -7.37
C LEU A 568 10.81 -32.02 -6.34
N ALA A 569 11.13 -31.41 -5.19
CA ALA A 569 11.86 -32.02 -4.09
C ALA A 569 11.14 -33.28 -3.57
N GLY A 570 11.86 -34.39 -3.49
CA GLY A 570 11.32 -35.72 -3.15
C GLY A 570 11.02 -36.58 -4.38
N HIS A 571 10.68 -35.99 -5.53
CA HIS A 571 10.41 -36.70 -6.77
C HIS A 571 11.72 -37.03 -7.51
N HIS A 572 12.36 -38.12 -7.10
CA HIS A 572 13.63 -38.62 -7.66
C HIS A 572 13.54 -39.13 -9.11
N THR A 573 12.35 -39.07 -9.73
CA THR A 573 12.08 -39.26 -11.17
C THR A 573 12.09 -37.94 -11.96
N ALA A 574 12.07 -36.78 -11.31
CA ALA A 574 12.01 -35.46 -11.95
C ALA A 574 13.42 -34.88 -12.17
N ILE A 575 13.80 -34.66 -13.43
CA ILE A 575 15.09 -34.06 -13.80
C ILE A 575 14.88 -32.60 -14.17
N VAL A 576 15.43 -31.65 -13.40
CA VAL A 576 15.13 -30.22 -13.55
C VAL A 576 16.15 -29.49 -14.41
N TRP A 577 15.69 -29.01 -15.57
CA TRP A 577 16.44 -28.18 -16.51
C TRP A 577 17.81 -28.79 -16.91
N PRO A 578 17.84 -30.00 -17.50
CA PRO A 578 19.06 -30.54 -18.10
C PRO A 578 19.57 -29.57 -19.18
N ALA A 579 20.89 -29.41 -19.28
CA ALA A 579 21.54 -28.60 -20.30
C ALA A 579 21.98 -29.45 -21.51
N LYS A 580 22.17 -30.76 -21.31
CA LYS A 580 22.58 -31.76 -22.31
C LYS A 580 21.88 -33.10 -22.07
N SER A 581 21.85 -33.94 -23.11
CA SER A 581 21.23 -35.28 -23.07
C SER A 581 21.83 -36.25 -22.02
N GLN A 582 23.07 -36.02 -21.61
CA GLN A 582 23.77 -36.76 -20.55
C GLN A 582 23.34 -36.39 -19.12
N ASP A 583 22.72 -35.22 -18.94
CA ASP A 583 22.32 -34.73 -17.61
C ASP A 583 21.03 -35.42 -17.12
N ILE A 584 20.30 -36.06 -18.03
CA ILE A 584 19.20 -36.97 -17.75
C ILE A 584 19.79 -38.38 -17.60
N PRO A 585 19.65 -39.05 -16.44
CA PRO A 585 20.13 -40.42 -16.24
C PRO A 585 19.64 -41.38 -17.34
N ASP A 586 20.44 -42.38 -17.64
CA ASP A 586 20.12 -43.50 -18.53
C ASP A 586 20.32 -44.80 -17.75
N GLU A 587 19.69 -45.89 -18.20
CA GLU A 587 19.77 -47.21 -17.54
C GLU A 587 19.12 -47.25 -16.14
N ASP A 588 18.36 -46.20 -15.77
CA ASP A 588 17.51 -46.14 -14.56
C ASP A 588 16.13 -46.78 -14.82
N PRO A 589 15.75 -47.88 -14.16
CA PRO A 589 14.51 -48.61 -14.43
C PRO A 589 13.28 -47.97 -13.76
N ARG A 590 13.10 -46.66 -13.97
CA ARG A 590 11.98 -45.83 -13.52
C ARG A 590 11.61 -44.87 -14.64
N PHE A 591 10.33 -44.49 -14.74
CA PHE A 591 9.92 -43.49 -15.71
C PHE A 591 10.39 -42.10 -15.28
N LEU A 592 11.36 -41.54 -16.00
CA LEU A 592 11.93 -40.22 -15.75
C LEU A 592 11.17 -39.13 -16.50
N VAL A 593 10.98 -37.99 -15.85
CA VAL A 593 10.37 -36.78 -16.43
C VAL A 593 11.39 -35.66 -16.41
N ALA A 594 11.91 -35.28 -17.58
CA ALA A 594 12.83 -34.17 -17.72
C ALA A 594 12.07 -32.87 -17.99
N TYR A 595 12.09 -31.95 -17.03
CA TYR A 595 11.49 -30.62 -17.12
C TYR A 595 12.43 -29.71 -17.92
N LEU A 596 12.04 -29.38 -19.16
CA LEU A 596 12.90 -28.58 -20.03
C LEU A 596 12.97 -27.12 -19.56
N PRO A 597 14.13 -26.44 -19.75
CA PRO A 597 14.31 -25.04 -19.34
C PRO A 597 13.39 -24.09 -20.11
N LEU A 598 13.06 -22.94 -19.51
CA LEU A 598 12.15 -21.93 -20.10
C LEU A 598 12.56 -21.51 -21.52
N GLU A 599 13.87 -21.48 -21.76
CA GLU A 599 14.49 -21.12 -23.03
C GLU A 599 14.01 -22.02 -24.18
N PHE A 600 13.69 -23.31 -23.92
CA PHE A 600 13.16 -24.24 -24.92
C PHE A 600 11.85 -23.73 -25.56
N ALA A 601 10.99 -23.05 -24.81
CA ALA A 601 9.75 -22.47 -25.34
C ALA A 601 10.00 -21.20 -26.17
N ALA A 602 11.17 -20.57 -26.06
CA ALA A 602 11.53 -19.44 -26.91
C ALA A 602 11.84 -19.90 -28.36
N GLU A 603 12.46 -21.08 -28.50
CA GLU A 603 12.95 -21.66 -29.75
C GLU A 603 11.87 -21.91 -30.83
N GLY A 604 12.33 -22.07 -32.07
CA GLY A 604 11.49 -22.47 -33.20
C GLY A 604 11.11 -23.95 -33.14
N LYS A 605 9.90 -24.30 -33.64
CA LYS A 605 9.35 -25.67 -33.57
C LYS A 605 10.29 -26.77 -34.07
N ALA A 606 11.06 -26.52 -35.13
CA ALA A 606 12.01 -27.48 -35.68
C ALA A 606 13.21 -27.71 -34.74
N GLU A 607 13.69 -26.66 -34.07
CA GLU A 607 14.80 -26.75 -33.10
C GLU A 607 14.33 -27.41 -31.79
N GLN A 608 13.11 -27.10 -31.33
CA GLN A 608 12.46 -27.82 -30.23
C GLN A 608 12.37 -29.33 -30.52
N GLU A 609 11.95 -29.71 -31.73
CA GLU A 609 11.86 -31.11 -32.13
C GLU A 609 13.25 -31.76 -32.25
N ARG A 610 14.24 -31.05 -32.80
CA ARG A 610 15.64 -31.50 -32.89
C ARG A 610 16.22 -31.79 -31.50
N GLN A 611 16.10 -30.85 -30.57
CA GLN A 611 16.57 -30.99 -29.20
C GLN A 611 15.80 -32.10 -28.46
N ALA A 612 14.47 -32.17 -28.60
CA ALA A 612 13.69 -33.22 -27.95
C ALA A 612 14.02 -34.62 -28.48
N LYS A 613 14.22 -34.78 -29.80
CA LYS A 613 14.75 -36.03 -30.37
C LYS A 613 16.14 -36.33 -29.84
N GLU A 614 17.01 -35.33 -29.65
CA GLU A 614 18.34 -35.52 -29.05
C GLU A 614 18.27 -36.00 -27.58
N TYR A 615 17.46 -35.40 -26.72
CA TYR A 615 17.23 -35.86 -25.34
C TYR A 615 16.66 -37.29 -25.28
N LEU A 616 15.71 -37.63 -26.17
CA LEU A 616 15.02 -38.94 -26.20
C LEU A 616 15.82 -40.07 -26.89
N THR A 617 16.93 -39.75 -27.57
CA THR A 617 17.73 -40.75 -28.33
C THR A 617 19.17 -40.87 -27.90
N LYS A 618 19.74 -39.87 -27.22
CA LYS A 618 21.15 -39.86 -26.83
C LYS A 618 21.34 -39.76 -25.31
N TYR A 619 22.54 -40.18 -24.91
CA TYR A 619 23.14 -39.90 -23.61
C TYR A 619 24.57 -39.41 -23.89
N GLY A 620 24.74 -38.09 -24.03
CA GLY A 620 25.96 -37.53 -24.61
C GLY A 620 26.12 -37.97 -26.07
N ASP A 621 27.27 -38.54 -26.41
CA ASP A 621 27.56 -39.04 -27.76
C ASP A 621 27.04 -40.47 -28.03
N ARG A 622 26.74 -41.27 -26.99
CA ARG A 622 26.20 -42.63 -27.16
C ARG A 622 24.68 -42.60 -27.36
N PRO A 623 24.09 -43.58 -28.08
CA PRO A 623 22.64 -43.81 -28.03
C PRO A 623 22.18 -44.07 -26.59
N ARG A 624 21.04 -43.49 -26.22
CA ARG A 624 20.33 -43.76 -24.97
C ARG A 624 19.82 -45.20 -24.99
N ARG A 625 20.03 -45.96 -23.91
CA ARG A 625 19.54 -47.33 -23.77
C ARG A 625 18.07 -47.34 -23.37
N PHE A 626 17.70 -46.69 -22.26
CA PHE A 626 16.35 -46.74 -21.70
C PHE A 626 15.44 -45.65 -22.28
N ARG A 627 15.21 -45.71 -23.60
CA ARG A 627 14.44 -44.71 -24.37
C ARG A 627 12.95 -44.71 -24.05
N ASN A 628 12.36 -45.86 -23.71
CA ASN A 628 10.94 -45.99 -23.36
C ASN A 628 10.64 -45.52 -21.92
N GLY A 629 11.69 -45.32 -21.09
CA GLY A 629 11.61 -44.84 -19.72
C GLY A 629 11.73 -43.32 -19.53
N LEU A 630 11.62 -42.52 -20.60
CA LEU A 630 11.83 -41.06 -20.54
C LEU A 630 10.69 -40.28 -21.23
N GLY A 631 10.19 -39.27 -20.53
CA GLY A 631 9.35 -38.20 -21.09
C GLY A 631 9.93 -36.82 -20.82
N LEU A 632 9.63 -35.85 -21.69
CA LEU A 632 10.04 -34.45 -21.53
C LEU A 632 8.83 -33.60 -21.16
N ALA A 633 8.85 -32.93 -20.01
CA ALA A 633 7.83 -31.94 -19.64
C ALA A 633 8.17 -30.57 -20.27
N ILE A 634 7.23 -30.02 -21.03
CA ILE A 634 7.46 -28.86 -21.92
C ILE A 634 6.86 -27.58 -21.31
N PRO A 635 7.61 -26.47 -21.25
CA PRO A 635 7.10 -25.22 -20.69
C PRO A 635 6.17 -24.46 -21.66
N GLU A 636 5.01 -24.00 -21.19
CA GLU A 636 4.05 -23.18 -21.95
C GLU A 636 4.51 -21.72 -22.02
N LYS A 637 4.83 -21.29 -23.24
CA LYS A 637 5.35 -19.96 -23.59
C LYS A 637 4.54 -18.80 -23.01
N LYS A 638 3.21 -18.93 -22.90
CA LYS A 638 2.31 -17.89 -22.35
C LYS A 638 2.56 -17.59 -20.88
N GLN A 639 2.96 -18.57 -20.06
CA GLN A 639 3.17 -18.37 -18.62
C GLN A 639 4.54 -17.77 -18.30
N ILE A 640 5.51 -17.85 -19.21
CA ILE A 640 6.92 -17.54 -18.94
C ILE A 640 7.13 -16.07 -18.55
N GLU A 641 6.54 -15.12 -19.27
CA GLU A 641 6.77 -13.70 -18.94
C GLU A 641 5.96 -13.25 -17.72
N ALA A 642 4.79 -13.83 -17.47
CA ALA A 642 4.04 -13.62 -16.23
C ALA A 642 4.84 -14.12 -15.01
N LEU A 643 5.41 -15.33 -15.10
CA LEU A 643 6.27 -15.90 -14.06
C LEU A 643 7.54 -15.07 -13.85
N ARG A 644 8.23 -14.68 -14.93
CA ARG A 644 9.42 -13.81 -14.87
C ARG A 644 9.12 -12.47 -14.21
N ARG A 645 7.98 -11.85 -14.51
CA ARG A 645 7.54 -10.61 -13.86
C ARG A 645 7.27 -10.81 -12.37
N ALA A 646 6.48 -11.81 -11.99
CA ALA A 646 6.14 -12.08 -10.59
C ALA A 646 7.43 -12.36 -9.77
N VAL A 647 8.31 -13.23 -10.26
CA VAL A 647 9.58 -13.55 -9.59
C VAL A 647 10.54 -12.36 -9.52
N ARG A 648 10.58 -11.50 -10.56
CA ARG A 648 11.36 -10.25 -10.50
C ARG A 648 10.83 -9.30 -9.43
N TYR A 649 9.50 -9.19 -9.26
CA TYR A 649 8.89 -8.37 -8.22
C TYR A 649 9.11 -8.95 -6.82
N LEU A 650 9.09 -10.28 -6.66
CA LEU A 650 9.47 -10.95 -5.41
C LEU A 650 10.93 -10.69 -5.04
N LEU A 651 11.87 -10.81 -5.99
CA LEU A 651 13.28 -10.46 -5.77
C LEU A 651 13.48 -8.97 -5.42
N ALA A 652 12.65 -8.08 -5.97
CA ALA A 652 12.64 -6.66 -5.61
C ALA A 652 12.14 -6.44 -4.17
N ILE A 653 11.04 -7.08 -3.79
CA ILE A 653 10.50 -7.11 -2.42
C ILE A 653 11.55 -7.62 -1.43
N ASP A 654 12.23 -8.73 -1.73
CA ASP A 654 13.21 -9.34 -0.83
C ASP A 654 14.43 -8.43 -0.62
N ARG A 655 14.86 -7.68 -1.65
CA ARG A 655 15.91 -6.66 -1.54
C ARG A 655 15.51 -5.47 -0.67
N VAL A 656 14.24 -5.07 -0.67
CA VAL A 656 13.71 -4.03 0.22
C VAL A 656 13.58 -4.57 1.64
N GLU A 657 13.07 -5.81 1.82
CA GLU A 657 12.95 -6.45 3.13
C GLU A 657 14.31 -6.65 3.80
N ALA A 658 15.33 -7.09 3.07
CA ALA A 658 16.70 -7.24 3.57
C ALA A 658 17.28 -5.91 4.08
N LYS A 659 16.86 -4.77 3.50
CA LYS A 659 17.33 -3.42 3.85
C LYS A 659 16.43 -2.70 4.87
N LYS A 660 15.40 -3.35 5.44
CA LYS A 660 14.38 -2.70 6.28
C LYS A 660 14.89 -1.83 7.43
N GLN A 661 16.00 -2.19 8.06
CA GLN A 661 16.63 -1.39 9.12
C GLN A 661 17.34 -0.15 8.57
N GLN A 662 18.04 -0.27 7.43
CA GLN A 662 18.73 0.84 6.76
C GLN A 662 17.71 1.85 6.21
N LEU A 663 16.61 1.35 5.65
CA LEU A 663 15.50 2.13 5.10
C LEU A 663 14.51 2.65 6.18
N ARG A 664 14.70 2.25 7.45
CA ARG A 664 13.85 2.63 8.61
C ARG A 664 12.34 2.44 8.37
N LEU A 665 11.96 1.34 7.73
CA LEU A 665 10.56 1.10 7.33
C LEU A 665 9.61 1.05 8.53
N THR A 666 8.46 1.70 8.43
CA THR A 666 7.42 1.64 9.48
C THR A 666 6.75 0.27 9.53
N LYS A 667 6.01 0.00 10.60
CA LYS A 667 5.21 -1.23 10.71
C LYS A 667 4.26 -1.39 9.52
N ASP A 668 3.56 -0.32 9.16
CA ASP A 668 2.52 -0.33 8.12
C ASP A 668 3.14 -0.50 6.72
N GLN A 669 4.34 0.05 6.51
CA GLN A 669 5.14 -0.21 5.30
C GLN A 669 5.62 -1.68 5.22
N LEU A 670 5.99 -2.29 6.34
CA LEU A 670 6.35 -3.72 6.41
C LEU A 670 5.14 -4.62 6.18
N ASP A 671 3.98 -4.29 6.72
CA ASP A 671 2.74 -5.04 6.52
C ASP A 671 2.20 -4.88 5.08
N GLN A 672 2.31 -3.69 4.47
CA GLN A 672 2.06 -3.49 3.04
C GLN A 672 3.00 -4.31 2.15
N LEU A 673 4.29 -4.38 2.51
CA LEU A 673 5.29 -5.16 1.78
C LEU A 673 5.03 -6.67 1.89
N ARG A 674 4.62 -7.16 3.08
CA ARG A 674 4.17 -8.54 3.29
C ARG A 674 2.94 -8.90 2.44
N GLU A 675 1.96 -8.01 2.34
CA GLU A 675 0.76 -8.27 1.54
C GLU A 675 1.08 -8.38 0.04
N ARG A 676 1.91 -7.46 -0.48
CA ARG A 676 2.41 -7.53 -1.87
C ARG A 676 3.20 -8.82 -2.12
N LYS A 677 4.04 -9.23 -1.16
CA LYS A 677 4.81 -10.49 -1.22
C LYS A 677 3.88 -11.70 -1.33
N ARG A 678 2.81 -11.74 -0.52
CA ARG A 678 1.79 -12.80 -0.57
C ARG A 678 1.03 -12.83 -1.90
N THR A 679 0.68 -11.66 -2.44
CA THR A 679 -0.06 -11.55 -3.71
C THR A 679 0.78 -12.07 -4.88
N GLU A 680 2.04 -11.63 -4.98
CA GLU A 680 2.94 -12.04 -6.08
C GLU A 680 3.46 -13.48 -5.90
N GLN A 681 3.56 -13.99 -4.67
CA GLN A 681 3.76 -15.43 -4.43
C GLN A 681 2.59 -16.24 -5.01
N ALA A 682 1.34 -15.86 -4.72
CA ALA A 682 0.17 -16.54 -5.29
C ALA A 682 0.10 -16.44 -6.83
N ALA A 683 0.53 -15.31 -7.40
CA ALA A 683 0.65 -15.15 -8.85
C ALA A 683 1.71 -16.10 -9.45
N ALA A 684 2.88 -16.22 -8.82
CA ALA A 684 3.93 -17.14 -9.22
C ALA A 684 3.49 -18.63 -9.09
N GLU A 685 2.80 -19.00 -8.00
CA GLU A 685 2.22 -20.36 -7.85
C GLU A 685 1.23 -20.70 -8.97
N SER A 686 0.37 -19.75 -9.34
CA SER A 686 -0.59 -19.91 -10.43
C SER A 686 0.14 -20.13 -11.77
N CYS A 687 1.20 -19.36 -12.03
CA CYS A 687 2.03 -19.53 -13.23
C CYS A 687 2.74 -20.89 -13.24
N PHE A 688 3.32 -21.34 -12.12
CA PHE A 688 3.98 -22.65 -12.03
C PHE A 688 3.02 -23.84 -12.29
N ARG A 689 1.78 -23.77 -11.80
CA ARG A 689 0.77 -24.82 -11.98
C ARG A 689 0.39 -25.08 -13.44
N GLU A 690 0.44 -24.05 -14.27
CA GLU A 690 0.16 -24.12 -15.71
C GLU A 690 1.43 -23.95 -16.58
N LEU A 691 2.63 -23.93 -15.97
CA LEU A 691 3.90 -23.82 -16.69
C LEU A 691 4.21 -25.10 -17.46
N TYR A 692 4.01 -26.28 -16.85
CA TYR A 692 4.25 -27.58 -17.48
C TYR A 692 2.92 -28.31 -17.64
N THR A 693 2.33 -28.21 -18.83
CA THR A 693 0.98 -28.73 -19.16
C THR A 693 0.97 -29.73 -20.31
N ALA A 694 2.14 -30.00 -20.89
CA ALA A 694 2.36 -30.95 -21.96
C ALA A 694 3.58 -31.83 -21.67
N ALA A 695 3.50 -33.09 -22.07
CA ALA A 695 4.59 -34.07 -21.97
C ALA A 695 4.85 -34.69 -23.35
N TRP A 696 6.12 -34.73 -23.75
CA TRP A 696 6.56 -35.28 -25.04
C TRP A 696 7.23 -36.64 -24.81
N LEU A 697 6.75 -37.66 -25.52
CA LEU A 697 7.18 -39.05 -25.42
C LEU A 697 7.79 -39.50 -26.76
N PRO A 698 8.76 -40.44 -26.76
CA PRO A 698 9.23 -41.05 -27.99
C PRO A 698 8.17 -42.01 -28.53
N ARG A 699 7.96 -42.01 -29.85
CA ARG A 699 7.05 -42.96 -30.52
C ARG A 699 7.70 -43.44 -31.81
N VAL A 700 7.59 -44.73 -32.10
CA VAL A 700 7.95 -45.26 -33.42
C VAL A 700 6.67 -45.38 -34.25
N GLN A 701 6.69 -44.81 -35.45
CA GLN A 701 5.66 -44.98 -36.46
C GLN A 701 6.34 -45.17 -37.81
N ASP A 702 5.86 -46.14 -38.60
CA ASP A 702 6.35 -46.47 -39.96
C ASP A 702 7.87 -46.72 -40.06
N GLY A 703 8.49 -47.10 -38.93
CA GLY A 703 9.94 -47.35 -38.77
C GLY A 703 10.75 -46.14 -38.31
N GLU A 704 10.22 -44.92 -38.41
CA GLU A 704 10.89 -43.70 -37.96
C GLU A 704 10.55 -43.31 -36.51
N LEU A 705 11.35 -42.41 -35.93
CA LEU A 705 11.12 -41.86 -34.59
C LEU A 705 10.37 -40.53 -34.67
N GLU A 706 9.15 -40.54 -34.16
CA GLU A 706 8.31 -39.38 -33.91
C GLU A 706 8.35 -38.94 -32.42
N ILE A 707 7.76 -37.78 -32.17
CA ILE A 707 7.43 -37.32 -30.82
C ILE A 707 5.90 -37.38 -30.64
N GLU A 708 5.45 -38.25 -29.76
CA GLU A 708 4.07 -38.25 -29.25
C GLU A 708 3.89 -37.10 -28.26
N LYS A 709 3.01 -36.14 -28.59
CA LYS A 709 2.75 -34.95 -27.79
C LYS A 709 1.49 -35.15 -26.98
N VAL A 710 1.64 -35.38 -25.68
CA VAL A 710 0.54 -35.56 -24.73
C VAL A 710 0.19 -34.20 -24.13
N GLU A 711 -1.01 -33.70 -24.43
CA GLU A 711 -1.50 -32.39 -24.00
C GLU A 711 -2.84 -32.54 -23.26
N ARG A 712 -3.15 -31.61 -22.36
CA ARG A 712 -4.37 -31.63 -21.54
C ARG A 712 -5.63 -31.43 -22.39
N GLY A 713 -6.31 -32.53 -22.74
CA GLY A 713 -7.57 -32.55 -23.49
C GLY A 713 -8.78 -32.01 -22.70
N GLY A 714 -8.81 -30.70 -22.43
CA GLY A 714 -9.93 -29.95 -21.83
C GLY A 714 -10.18 -30.20 -20.34
N ARG A 715 -10.34 -31.47 -19.95
CA ARG A 715 -10.61 -31.93 -18.58
C ARG A 715 -9.61 -31.31 -17.57
N PRO A 716 -10.06 -30.83 -16.40
CA PRO A 716 -9.15 -30.33 -15.36
C PRO A 716 -8.41 -31.47 -14.66
N LEU A 717 -7.08 -31.36 -14.60
CA LEU A 717 -6.22 -32.18 -13.75
C LEU A 717 -6.49 -31.86 -12.28
N GLN A 718 -6.72 -32.89 -11.46
CA GLN A 718 -7.05 -32.80 -10.03
C GLN A 718 -5.82 -32.56 -9.16
N ALA A 719 -4.64 -33.05 -9.56
CA ALA A 719 -3.41 -32.90 -8.82
C ALA A 719 -2.99 -31.42 -8.67
N THR A 720 -2.39 -31.08 -7.54
CA THR A 720 -1.98 -29.71 -7.21
C THR A 720 -0.49 -29.43 -7.46
N GLY A 721 0.38 -30.41 -7.23
CA GLY A 721 1.82 -30.32 -7.44
C GLY A 721 2.25 -30.46 -8.90
N VAL A 722 3.47 -29.99 -9.21
CA VAL A 722 3.96 -29.90 -10.60
C VAL A 722 4.36 -31.26 -11.16
N HIS A 723 4.75 -32.21 -10.31
CA HIS A 723 5.07 -33.58 -10.76
C HIS A 723 3.80 -34.41 -10.95
N GLU A 724 2.92 -34.39 -9.96
CA GLU A 724 1.68 -35.16 -9.92
C GLU A 724 0.74 -34.77 -11.05
N ARG A 725 0.73 -33.50 -11.50
CA ARG A 725 -0.03 -33.06 -12.68
C ARG A 725 0.47 -33.68 -14.00
N ILE A 726 1.79 -33.81 -14.16
CA ILE A 726 2.38 -34.49 -15.33
C ILE A 726 2.16 -36.01 -15.25
N MET A 727 2.26 -36.60 -14.06
CA MET A 727 1.99 -38.03 -13.88
C MET A 727 0.49 -38.36 -14.04
N GLU A 728 -0.44 -37.52 -13.57
CA GLU A 728 -1.88 -37.63 -13.84
C GLU A 728 -2.17 -37.54 -15.35
N LEU A 729 -1.54 -36.59 -16.06
CA LEU A 729 -1.65 -36.45 -17.51
C LEU A 729 -1.17 -37.71 -18.27
N LEU A 730 -0.15 -38.40 -17.76
CA LEU A 730 0.46 -39.57 -18.40
C LEU A 730 -0.15 -40.92 -17.97
N THR A 731 -0.84 -40.98 -16.83
CA THR A 731 -1.46 -42.23 -16.30
C THR A 731 -2.98 -42.27 -16.43
N SER A 732 -3.65 -41.11 -16.35
CA SER A 732 -5.08 -41.03 -16.02
C SER A 732 -5.92 -40.17 -16.98
N VAL A 733 -5.29 -39.50 -17.96
CA VAL A 733 -5.98 -38.63 -18.93
C VAL A 733 -5.92 -39.22 -20.33
N GLY A 734 -7.09 -39.50 -20.91
CA GLY A 734 -7.20 -40.12 -22.23
C GLY A 734 -6.77 -41.59 -22.19
N THR A 735 -5.96 -42.02 -23.15
CA THR A 735 -5.31 -43.34 -23.14
C THR A 735 -4.08 -43.28 -22.22
N PRO A 736 -3.99 -44.10 -21.16
CA PRO A 736 -2.80 -44.19 -20.32
C PRO A 736 -1.53 -44.45 -21.15
N ARG A 737 -0.46 -43.72 -20.83
CA ARG A 737 0.85 -43.82 -21.50
C ARG A 737 1.92 -44.42 -20.59
N ILE A 738 1.75 -44.28 -19.28
CA ILE A 738 2.51 -44.97 -18.22
C ILE A 738 1.54 -45.89 -17.48
N HIS A 739 1.98 -47.10 -17.18
CA HIS A 739 1.21 -48.13 -16.50
C HIS A 739 1.86 -48.52 -15.17
N GLY A 740 1.06 -48.51 -14.09
CA GLY A 740 1.42 -49.01 -12.77
C GLY A 740 1.22 -50.52 -12.58
N SER A 741 0.76 -51.22 -13.62
CA SER A 741 0.58 -52.67 -13.67
C SER A 741 0.95 -53.23 -15.04
N VAL A 742 1.27 -54.53 -15.10
CA VAL A 742 1.48 -55.29 -16.34
C VAL A 742 0.94 -56.71 -16.17
N THR A 743 0.47 -57.34 -17.25
CA THR A 743 0.01 -58.74 -17.22
C THR A 743 1.16 -59.69 -17.55
N PRO A 744 1.22 -60.91 -16.97
CA PRO A 744 2.27 -61.88 -17.29
C PRO A 744 2.33 -62.24 -18.77
N ARG A 745 1.16 -62.36 -19.42
CA ARG A 745 1.05 -62.50 -20.87
C ARG A 745 1.77 -61.36 -21.61
N LYS A 746 1.62 -60.11 -21.19
CA LYS A 746 2.31 -58.98 -21.85
C LYS A 746 3.81 -58.93 -21.58
N ILE A 747 4.28 -59.58 -20.51
CA ILE A 747 5.72 -59.83 -20.28
C ILE A 747 6.22 -60.87 -21.28
N ALA A 748 5.53 -62.00 -21.46
CA ALA A 748 5.90 -63.02 -22.43
C ALA A 748 5.91 -62.46 -23.87
N GLU A 749 4.83 -61.77 -24.29
CA GLU A 749 4.71 -61.12 -25.60
C GLU A 749 5.83 -60.08 -25.85
N ARG A 750 6.22 -59.31 -24.83
CA ARG A 750 7.26 -58.26 -24.95
C ARG A 750 8.59 -58.82 -25.45
N VAL A 751 8.97 -60.00 -24.95
CA VAL A 751 10.26 -60.65 -25.27
C VAL A 751 10.11 -61.87 -26.17
N ARG A 752 8.90 -62.15 -26.67
CA ARG A 752 8.58 -63.34 -27.50
C ARG A 752 8.91 -64.67 -26.81
N LEU A 753 8.70 -64.73 -25.49
CA LEU A 753 8.94 -65.94 -24.70
C LEU A 753 7.95 -67.05 -25.12
N GLY A 754 8.48 -68.17 -25.59
CA GLY A 754 7.70 -69.27 -26.17
C GLY A 754 7.41 -69.15 -27.68
N GLU A 755 7.84 -68.08 -28.34
CA GLU A 755 7.73 -67.88 -29.79
C GLU A 755 9.09 -68.06 -30.49
N SER A 756 9.11 -68.13 -31.83
CA SER A 756 10.35 -68.13 -32.61
C SER A 756 10.74 -66.69 -32.98
N LEU A 757 12.05 -66.37 -32.89
CA LEU A 757 12.57 -65.03 -33.17
C LEU A 757 12.78 -64.78 -34.68
N VAL A 758 13.09 -65.84 -35.44
CA VAL A 758 13.35 -65.83 -36.89
C VAL A 758 12.69 -67.07 -37.50
N GLU A 759 12.12 -66.93 -38.70
CA GLU A 759 11.43 -68.02 -39.40
C GLU A 759 12.40 -69.19 -39.70
N GLY A 760 12.32 -70.25 -38.89
CA GLY A 760 13.20 -71.42 -38.95
C GLY A 760 14.05 -71.68 -37.69
N GLU A 761 14.07 -70.76 -36.72
CA GLU A 761 14.80 -70.93 -35.46
C GLU A 761 13.96 -71.60 -34.35
N PRO A 762 14.59 -72.28 -33.37
CA PRO A 762 13.89 -72.84 -32.21
C PRO A 762 13.23 -71.75 -31.34
N LEU A 763 12.17 -72.13 -30.62
CA LEU A 763 11.43 -71.22 -29.75
C LEU A 763 12.31 -70.68 -28.62
N LEU A 764 12.12 -69.42 -28.24
CA LEU A 764 12.78 -68.81 -27.07
C LEU A 764 12.17 -69.37 -25.78
N MET A 765 12.71 -70.48 -25.29
CA MET A 765 12.16 -71.18 -24.13
C MET A 765 12.50 -70.53 -22.77
N GLY A 766 13.36 -69.52 -22.72
CA GLY A 766 13.80 -68.88 -21.48
C GLY A 766 14.70 -67.66 -21.71
N ILE A 767 14.72 -66.75 -20.73
CA ILE A 767 15.36 -65.43 -20.83
C ILE A 767 15.78 -64.91 -19.44
N LYS A 768 16.82 -64.08 -19.35
CA LYS A 768 17.21 -63.45 -18.07
C LYS A 768 16.19 -62.39 -17.66
N ALA A 769 15.97 -62.25 -16.35
CA ALA A 769 15.12 -61.19 -15.82
C ALA A 769 15.67 -59.79 -16.17
N SER A 770 17.00 -59.62 -16.25
CA SER A 770 17.68 -58.41 -16.75
C SER A 770 17.25 -58.00 -18.15
N ASP A 771 17.08 -58.96 -19.04
CA ASP A 771 16.86 -58.72 -20.47
C ASP A 771 15.37 -58.42 -20.70
N VAL A 772 14.49 -59.02 -19.89
CA VAL A 772 13.07 -58.63 -19.77
C VAL A 772 12.96 -57.20 -19.25
N LEU A 773 13.68 -56.84 -18.18
CA LEU A 773 13.70 -55.46 -17.67
C LEU A 773 14.16 -54.47 -18.74
N GLU A 774 15.28 -54.75 -19.40
CA GLU A 774 15.78 -53.90 -20.49
C GLU A 774 14.74 -53.73 -21.59
N SER A 775 14.07 -54.80 -22.05
CA SER A 775 13.10 -54.72 -23.15
C SER A 775 11.92 -53.75 -22.88
N PHE A 776 11.45 -53.64 -21.64
CA PHE A 776 10.39 -52.70 -21.28
C PHE A 776 10.85 -51.24 -21.25
N PHE A 777 12.10 -50.98 -20.87
CA PHE A 777 12.65 -49.62 -20.77
C PHE A 777 13.40 -49.16 -22.04
N ARG A 778 13.90 -50.08 -22.87
CA ARG A 778 14.58 -49.81 -24.14
C ARG A 778 13.61 -49.68 -25.31
N ASP A 779 12.71 -50.64 -25.46
CA ASP A 779 11.96 -50.81 -26.70
C ASP A 779 10.66 -49.98 -26.66
N ILE A 780 10.57 -48.97 -27.53
CA ILE A 780 9.59 -47.84 -27.47
C ILE A 780 8.10 -48.26 -27.59
N ALA A 781 7.83 -49.53 -27.86
CA ALA A 781 6.49 -50.12 -27.89
C ALA A 781 5.80 -50.06 -26.51
N PRO A 782 4.45 -49.98 -26.46
CA PRO A 782 3.68 -50.01 -25.22
C PRO A 782 3.52 -51.44 -24.63
N PRO A 783 3.24 -51.58 -23.33
CA PRO A 783 3.08 -50.52 -22.33
C PRO A 783 4.44 -49.94 -21.88
N ARG A 784 4.44 -48.69 -21.39
CA ARG A 784 5.57 -48.08 -20.68
C ARG A 784 5.33 -48.25 -19.18
N LEU A 785 6.30 -48.73 -18.43
CA LEU A 785 6.13 -49.03 -17.00
C LEU A 785 6.60 -47.86 -16.14
N GLU A 786 5.90 -47.61 -15.04
CA GLU A 786 6.27 -46.57 -14.07
C GLU A 786 7.62 -46.87 -13.39
N SER A 787 7.87 -48.14 -13.06
CA SER A 787 9.14 -48.60 -12.48
C SER A 787 9.36 -50.10 -12.61
N ALA A 788 10.59 -50.55 -12.33
CA ALA A 788 10.97 -51.95 -12.18
C ALA A 788 10.05 -52.74 -11.23
N SER A 789 9.47 -52.09 -10.21
CA SER A 789 8.57 -52.75 -9.24
C SER A 789 7.26 -53.22 -9.88
N VAL A 790 6.78 -52.51 -10.91
CA VAL A 790 5.64 -52.92 -11.74
C VAL A 790 5.94 -54.24 -12.46
N LEU A 791 7.16 -54.36 -12.98
CA LEU A 791 7.62 -55.57 -13.66
C LEU A 791 7.86 -56.73 -12.69
N ARG A 792 8.47 -56.50 -11.50
CA ARG A 792 8.63 -57.54 -10.47
C ARG A 792 7.28 -58.15 -10.08
N LYS A 793 6.28 -57.31 -9.81
CA LYS A 793 4.88 -57.73 -9.57
C LYS A 793 4.29 -58.57 -10.70
N GLY A 794 4.49 -58.14 -11.95
CA GLY A 794 4.05 -58.90 -13.12
C GLY A 794 4.76 -60.25 -13.27
N ILE A 795 6.04 -60.35 -12.93
CA ILE A 795 6.80 -61.61 -12.94
C ILE A 795 6.33 -62.53 -11.81
N ALA A 796 6.25 -62.03 -10.56
CA ALA A 796 5.77 -62.80 -9.41
C ALA A 796 4.37 -63.38 -9.64
N ARG A 797 3.48 -62.56 -10.20
CA ARG A 797 2.15 -62.99 -10.65
C ARG A 797 2.21 -64.05 -11.74
N GLY A 798 3.06 -63.88 -12.76
CA GLY A 798 3.24 -64.86 -13.84
C GLY A 798 3.76 -66.23 -13.38
N VAL A 799 4.57 -66.25 -12.32
CA VAL A 799 5.04 -67.48 -11.65
C VAL A 799 3.89 -68.18 -10.92
N SER A 800 3.02 -67.43 -10.24
CA SER A 800 1.84 -67.98 -9.56
C SER A 800 0.77 -68.45 -10.55
N GLU A 801 0.47 -67.66 -11.59
CA GLU A 801 -0.44 -67.99 -12.72
C GLU A 801 0.14 -69.09 -13.64
N SER A 802 1.38 -69.53 -13.42
CA SER A 802 2.08 -70.57 -14.21
C SER A 802 2.31 -70.25 -15.68
N VAL A 803 2.28 -68.97 -16.06
CA VAL A 803 2.56 -68.48 -17.43
C VAL A 803 4.04 -68.69 -17.79
N PHE A 804 4.93 -68.52 -16.81
CA PHE A 804 6.34 -68.90 -16.88
C PHE A 804 6.85 -69.26 -15.48
N ALA A 805 7.86 -70.11 -15.39
CA ALA A 805 8.60 -70.33 -14.17
C ALA A 805 9.68 -69.26 -13.97
N TYR A 806 10.12 -69.09 -12.73
CA TYR A 806 11.26 -68.27 -12.35
C TYR A 806 12.32 -69.15 -11.67
N ALA A 807 13.57 -68.97 -12.07
CA ALA A 807 14.72 -69.69 -11.55
C ALA A 807 15.77 -68.71 -11.01
N SER A 808 16.39 -69.04 -9.87
CA SER A 808 17.41 -68.21 -9.22
C SER A 808 18.82 -68.80 -9.32
N GLY A 809 19.81 -67.93 -9.58
CA GLY A 809 21.23 -68.29 -9.59
C GLY A 809 21.91 -68.26 -10.96
N GLY A 810 21.46 -67.39 -11.87
CA GLY A 810 22.12 -67.12 -13.15
C GLY A 810 21.39 -67.70 -14.36
N SER A 811 22.08 -67.74 -15.51
CA SER A 811 21.51 -68.17 -16.80
C SER A 811 21.80 -69.66 -17.07
N PRO A 812 20.82 -70.57 -16.94
CA PRO A 812 21.02 -71.99 -17.22
C PRO A 812 21.18 -72.26 -18.72
N VAL A 813 21.86 -73.36 -19.05
CA VAL A 813 22.05 -73.82 -20.43
C VAL A 813 20.84 -74.66 -20.86
N LEU A 814 20.34 -74.43 -22.08
CA LEU A 814 19.30 -75.26 -22.70
C LEU A 814 19.91 -76.58 -23.20
N GLY A 815 19.36 -77.72 -22.76
CA GLY A 815 19.77 -79.04 -23.18
C GLY A 815 19.27 -79.43 -24.57
N LEU A 816 19.84 -80.51 -25.13
CA LEU A 816 19.41 -81.10 -26.40
C LEU A 816 18.00 -81.73 -26.34
N ASP A 817 17.44 -81.86 -25.13
CA ASP A 817 16.07 -82.27 -24.83
C ASP A 817 15.08 -81.09 -24.79
N GLY A 818 15.55 -79.86 -25.03
CA GLY A 818 14.72 -78.64 -24.98
C GLY A 818 14.40 -78.15 -23.56
N ARG A 819 15.11 -78.63 -22.52
CA ARG A 819 14.90 -78.25 -21.12
C ARG A 819 16.14 -77.59 -20.52
N TYR A 820 15.95 -76.71 -19.54
CA TYR A 820 17.06 -76.00 -18.92
C TYR A 820 17.77 -76.83 -17.85
N GLN A 821 19.10 -76.82 -17.89
CA GLN A 821 19.97 -77.47 -16.91
C GLN A 821 20.06 -76.62 -15.63
N VAL A 822 19.05 -76.76 -14.78
CA VAL A 822 18.92 -76.08 -13.48
C VAL A 822 18.41 -77.07 -12.42
N ASN A 823 18.83 -76.93 -11.16
CA ASN A 823 18.23 -77.76 -10.10
C ASN A 823 16.74 -77.43 -9.96
N ARG A 824 15.87 -78.45 -10.04
CA ARG A 824 14.42 -78.33 -9.91
C ARG A 824 13.97 -77.60 -8.65
N ASP A 825 14.72 -77.71 -7.55
CA ASP A 825 14.44 -77.01 -6.28
C ASP A 825 14.59 -75.49 -6.37
N LYS A 826 15.37 -75.01 -7.36
CA LYS A 826 15.57 -73.58 -7.64
C LYS A 826 14.59 -73.01 -8.65
N VAL A 827 13.64 -73.80 -9.16
CA VAL A 827 12.65 -73.40 -10.17
C VAL A 827 11.27 -73.32 -9.56
N ILE A 828 10.70 -72.11 -9.52
CA ILE A 828 9.38 -71.84 -8.95
C ILE A 828 8.37 -71.71 -10.09
N LEU A 829 7.24 -72.43 -9.98
CA LEU A 829 6.08 -72.41 -10.86
C LEU A 829 4.85 -72.78 -10.03
N GLY A 830 3.70 -72.14 -10.26
CA GLY A 830 2.43 -72.48 -9.60
C GLY A 830 2.44 -72.20 -8.10
N ARG A 831 3.27 -71.25 -7.67
CA ARG A 831 3.39 -70.80 -6.28
C ARG A 831 3.55 -69.29 -6.26
N SER A 832 2.95 -68.64 -5.26
CA SER A 832 3.22 -67.23 -4.99
C SER A 832 4.67 -67.06 -4.52
N ILE A 833 5.30 -65.97 -4.96
CA ILE A 833 6.61 -65.47 -4.52
C ILE A 833 6.46 -63.99 -4.18
N ALA A 834 7.29 -63.46 -3.30
CA ALA A 834 7.24 -62.04 -2.95
C ALA A 834 7.86 -61.16 -4.05
N ASP A 835 7.39 -59.91 -4.17
CA ASP A 835 7.86 -58.96 -5.20
C ASP A 835 9.38 -58.71 -5.15
N ASP A 836 9.99 -58.86 -3.98
CA ASP A 836 11.41 -58.68 -3.71
C ASP A 836 12.25 -59.96 -3.93
N GLU A 837 11.63 -61.15 -3.99
CA GLU A 837 12.30 -62.41 -4.40
C GLU A 837 12.56 -62.48 -5.92
N VAL A 838 11.85 -61.66 -6.70
CA VAL A 838 12.11 -61.47 -8.14
C VAL A 838 13.31 -60.54 -8.31
N ASP A 839 14.49 -61.13 -8.43
CA ASP A 839 15.75 -60.43 -8.69
C ASP A 839 16.05 -60.35 -10.20
N PHE A 840 16.52 -59.19 -10.67
CA PHE A 840 16.77 -58.97 -12.10
C PHE A 840 18.17 -59.44 -12.54
N ASP A 841 19.17 -59.41 -11.66
CA ASP A 841 20.56 -59.70 -12.01
C ASP A 841 20.87 -61.21 -12.01
N SER A 842 20.23 -61.95 -11.10
CA SER A 842 20.44 -63.40 -10.89
C SER A 842 19.23 -64.28 -11.28
N GLY A 843 18.10 -63.67 -11.66
CA GLY A 843 16.86 -64.35 -12.04
C GLY A 843 16.75 -64.70 -13.53
N PHE A 844 16.04 -65.80 -13.82
CA PHE A 844 15.82 -66.29 -15.18
C PHE A 844 14.39 -66.84 -15.34
N LEU A 845 13.67 -66.43 -16.39
CA LEU A 845 12.32 -66.87 -16.70
C LEU A 845 12.40 -68.09 -17.65
N ILE A 846 11.55 -69.10 -17.42
CA ILE A 846 11.54 -70.37 -18.17
C ILE A 846 10.10 -70.71 -18.59
N MET A 847 9.87 -71.05 -19.86
CA MET A 847 8.58 -71.57 -20.32
C MET A 847 8.26 -72.92 -19.64
N PRO A 848 7.03 -73.18 -19.20
CA PRO A 848 6.72 -74.37 -18.39
C PRO A 848 7.15 -75.72 -19.00
N ALA A 849 7.12 -75.84 -20.33
CA ALA A 849 7.55 -77.04 -21.06
C ALA A 849 9.08 -77.29 -21.05
N ALA A 850 9.90 -76.28 -20.77
CA ALA A 850 11.36 -76.36 -20.70
C ALA A 850 11.91 -76.50 -19.26
N ILE A 851 11.05 -76.74 -18.28
CA ILE A 851 11.46 -77.06 -16.91
C ILE A 851 11.97 -78.50 -16.87
N PRO A 852 13.11 -78.79 -16.20
CA PRO A 852 13.59 -80.16 -16.02
C PRO A 852 12.61 -81.00 -15.18
N GLU A 853 12.40 -82.26 -15.56
CA GLU A 853 11.60 -83.21 -14.77
C GLU A 853 12.34 -83.69 -13.51
N ALA A 854 11.58 -83.94 -12.45
CA ALA A 854 12.12 -84.56 -11.24
C ALA A 854 12.20 -86.10 -11.42
N PRO A 855 13.26 -86.76 -10.91
CA PRO A 855 13.35 -88.22 -10.95
C PRO A 855 12.26 -88.85 -10.06
N ALA A 856 11.52 -89.81 -10.62
CA ALA A 856 10.41 -90.47 -9.92
C ALA A 856 10.90 -91.46 -8.85
N ALA A 857 10.37 -91.37 -7.64
CA ALA A 857 10.62 -92.32 -6.55
C ALA A 857 9.53 -93.39 -6.46
N GLN A 858 9.92 -94.64 -6.16
CA GLN A 858 9.01 -95.76 -5.86
C GLN A 858 9.00 -96.12 -4.36
N PRO A 859 7.95 -96.80 -3.83
CA PRO A 859 7.59 -96.72 -2.41
C PRO A 859 7.81 -98.00 -1.58
N ALA A 860 7.41 -97.91 -0.29
CA ALA A 860 7.39 -98.92 0.79
C ALA A 860 8.73 -99.16 1.54
N GLY A 861 8.73 -99.39 2.87
CA GLY A 861 7.64 -99.30 3.84
C GLY A 861 8.00 -99.79 5.27
N ALA A 862 7.10 -99.57 6.24
CA ALA A 862 7.03 -100.14 7.61
C ALA A 862 8.10 -99.77 8.68
N PHE A 863 7.62 -99.03 9.70
CA PHE A 863 7.84 -99.06 11.17
C PHE A 863 8.59 -100.27 11.81
N PRO A 864 9.18 -100.19 13.05
CA PRO A 864 8.50 -99.66 14.26
C PRO A 864 9.30 -99.19 15.53
N VAL A 865 8.55 -98.78 16.59
CA VAL A 865 8.90 -98.63 18.06
C VAL A 865 9.88 -97.49 18.47
N ASP A 866 9.86 -96.85 19.68
CA ASP A 866 8.82 -96.33 20.63
C ASP A 866 9.51 -95.54 21.81
N THR A 867 8.73 -94.91 22.72
CA THR A 867 9.09 -94.19 23.99
C THR A 867 9.75 -92.80 23.84
N GLY A 868 9.48 -91.73 24.62
CA GLY A 868 8.56 -91.33 25.72
C GLY A 868 9.00 -89.93 26.25
N ALA A 869 8.36 -89.08 27.06
CA ALA A 869 7.08 -88.94 27.82
C ALA A 869 6.84 -87.38 28.02
N VAL A 870 5.67 -86.73 28.26
CA VAL A 870 4.39 -86.98 29.00
C VAL A 870 4.46 -86.63 30.52
N PRO A 871 3.59 -85.78 31.15
CA PRO A 871 2.68 -84.72 30.63
C PRO A 871 2.68 -83.29 31.35
N PRO A 872 1.64 -82.74 32.06
CA PRO A 872 0.88 -81.50 31.71
C PRO A 872 0.71 -80.50 32.93
N PRO A 873 -0.41 -79.76 33.25
CA PRO A 873 -1.66 -79.32 32.53
C PRO A 873 -2.19 -77.87 32.81
N SER A 874 -3.30 -77.48 32.14
CA SER A 874 -4.47 -76.66 32.66
C SER A 874 -4.30 -75.15 33.01
N VAL A 875 -5.31 -74.26 33.08
CA VAL A 875 -6.74 -74.17 32.65
C VAL A 875 -7.20 -72.68 32.57
N GLN A 876 -8.42 -72.43 32.05
CA GLN A 876 -9.22 -71.18 31.98
C GLN A 876 -9.04 -70.11 33.08
N GLU A 877 -9.28 -68.83 32.74
CA GLU A 877 -10.40 -68.03 33.32
C GLU A 877 -10.71 -66.71 32.56
N ALA A 878 -11.81 -66.05 32.94
CA ALA A 878 -12.24 -64.72 32.48
C ALA A 878 -12.96 -63.97 33.63
N PRO A 879 -13.04 -62.62 33.62
CA PRO A 879 -14.36 -61.99 33.77
C PRO A 879 -14.52 -60.66 32.97
N ALA A 880 -15.62 -59.92 33.21
CA ALA A 880 -16.02 -58.73 32.44
C ALA A 880 -16.53 -57.56 33.33
N GLY A 881 -16.57 -56.34 32.76
CA GLY A 881 -17.21 -55.10 33.28
C GLY A 881 -17.13 -54.00 32.18
N ILE A 882 -18.20 -53.38 31.68
CA ILE A 882 -19.15 -52.40 32.29
C ILE A 882 -18.45 -51.05 32.59
N GLY A 883 -18.88 -49.87 32.09
CA GLY A 883 -19.99 -49.55 31.17
C GLY A 883 -20.20 -48.02 30.93
N SER A 884 -21.16 -47.67 30.06
CA SER A 884 -21.85 -46.38 29.74
C SER A 884 -21.61 -45.09 30.58
N GLY A 885 -21.79 -43.85 30.07
CA GLY A 885 -22.23 -43.37 28.74
C GLY A 885 -23.21 -42.16 28.80
N THR A 886 -23.32 -41.35 27.73
CA THR A 886 -24.37 -40.32 27.41
C THR A 886 -24.05 -39.72 26.01
N GLY A 887 -24.97 -39.13 25.22
CA GLY A 887 -26.44 -39.14 25.30
C GLY A 887 -27.13 -37.91 24.66
N THR A 888 -27.83 -38.08 23.53
CA THR A 888 -29.11 -37.40 23.11
C THR A 888 -29.55 -37.87 21.71
N GLY A 889 -30.86 -37.84 21.41
CA GLY A 889 -31.48 -38.36 20.16
C GLY A 889 -32.34 -37.30 19.43
N PRO A 890 -33.60 -37.55 19.00
CA PRO A 890 -34.38 -38.81 19.12
C PRO A 890 -35.41 -39.10 17.97
N ILE A 891 -36.27 -40.13 18.16
CA ILE A 891 -37.61 -40.38 17.55
C ILE A 891 -37.67 -40.87 16.07
N THR A 892 -38.68 -41.65 15.62
CA THR A 892 -39.01 -43.09 15.88
C THR A 892 -40.19 -43.55 14.99
N ALA A 893 -40.17 -44.77 14.42
CA ALA A 893 -41.36 -45.58 14.11
C ALA A 893 -40.99 -47.01 13.60
N GLY A 894 -41.84 -48.01 13.89
CA GLY A 894 -41.87 -49.31 13.19
C GLY A 894 -41.00 -50.43 13.79
N THR A 895 -41.61 -51.58 14.09
CA THR A 895 -40.95 -52.75 14.71
C THR A 895 -40.96 -53.95 13.76
N GLU A 896 -39.81 -54.60 13.54
CA GLU A 896 -39.80 -56.04 13.26
C GLU A 896 -38.48 -56.70 13.71
N VAL A 897 -38.56 -57.94 14.20
CA VAL A 897 -37.38 -58.73 14.62
C VAL A 897 -37.02 -59.69 13.50
N SER A 898 -35.83 -59.55 12.92
CA SER A 898 -35.33 -60.45 11.87
C SER A 898 -34.01 -61.11 12.28
N GLY A 899 -33.98 -62.44 12.32
CA GLY A 899 -32.78 -63.21 12.63
C GLY A 899 -31.72 -63.12 11.52
N ARG A 900 -30.48 -63.53 11.83
CA ARG A 900 -29.36 -63.55 10.86
C ARG A 900 -29.73 -64.37 9.61
N ARG A 901 -29.93 -63.68 8.48
CA ARG A 901 -30.23 -64.30 7.18
C ARG A 901 -28.98 -65.02 6.67
N LYS A 902 -29.04 -66.35 6.54
CA LYS A 902 -27.92 -67.19 6.05
C LYS A 902 -27.66 -67.09 4.54
N ARG A 903 -28.55 -66.44 3.79
CA ARG A 903 -28.42 -66.16 2.36
C ARG A 903 -29.12 -64.84 2.07
N VAL A 904 -28.52 -64.04 1.20
CA VAL A 904 -29.09 -62.79 0.68
C VAL A 904 -29.08 -62.89 -0.85
N ALA A 905 -30.18 -62.48 -1.47
CA ALA A 905 -30.33 -62.35 -2.92
C ALA A 905 -31.21 -61.13 -3.18
N MET A 906 -30.89 -60.36 -4.21
CA MET A 906 -31.61 -59.16 -4.61
C MET A 906 -31.37 -58.88 -6.09
N THR A 907 -32.39 -58.32 -6.75
CA THR A 907 -32.34 -57.88 -8.15
C THR A 907 -32.80 -56.44 -8.20
N PHE A 908 -32.13 -55.59 -8.97
CA PHE A 908 -32.47 -54.17 -9.11
C PHE A 908 -32.10 -53.68 -10.51
N GLU A 909 -32.85 -52.72 -11.03
CA GLU A 909 -32.49 -51.98 -12.24
C GLU A 909 -31.63 -50.76 -11.87
N ALA A 910 -30.66 -50.42 -12.72
CA ALA A 910 -29.75 -49.29 -12.50
C ALA A 910 -29.29 -48.67 -13.82
N THR A 911 -29.20 -47.34 -13.86
CA THR A 911 -28.57 -46.62 -14.98
C THR A 911 -27.05 -46.78 -14.95
N ARG A 912 -26.36 -46.48 -16.07
CA ARG A 912 -24.90 -46.60 -16.21
C ARG A 912 -24.12 -45.99 -15.04
N GLU A 913 -24.54 -44.83 -14.53
CA GLU A 913 -23.87 -44.16 -13.40
C GLU A 913 -24.19 -44.77 -12.03
N GLN A 914 -25.35 -45.42 -11.89
CA GLN A 914 -25.76 -46.11 -10.67
C GLN A 914 -25.04 -47.46 -10.53
N VAL A 915 -24.77 -48.17 -11.63
CA VAL A 915 -23.96 -49.39 -11.64
C VAL A 915 -22.58 -49.14 -11.02
N PHE A 916 -21.87 -48.08 -11.44
CA PHE A 916 -20.58 -47.72 -10.84
C PHE A 916 -20.65 -47.39 -9.34
N LYS A 917 -21.78 -46.83 -8.87
CA LYS A 917 -22.02 -46.52 -7.45
C LYS A 917 -22.46 -47.74 -6.63
N ALA A 918 -22.86 -48.84 -7.26
CA ALA A 918 -23.27 -50.07 -6.58
C ALA A 918 -22.09 -50.97 -6.18
N PHE A 919 -20.98 -50.96 -6.93
CA PHE A 919 -19.83 -51.84 -6.67
C PHE A 919 -19.30 -51.82 -5.23
N PRO A 920 -19.17 -50.67 -4.52
CA PRO A 920 -18.74 -50.67 -3.13
C PRO A 920 -19.68 -51.43 -2.19
N ALA A 921 -21.00 -51.40 -2.44
CA ALA A 921 -21.97 -52.16 -1.65
C ALA A 921 -21.90 -53.67 -1.96
N ILE A 922 -21.63 -54.03 -3.21
CA ILE A 922 -21.46 -55.42 -3.66
C ILE A 922 -20.14 -56.01 -3.08
N ALA A 923 -19.05 -55.25 -3.10
CA ALA A 923 -17.76 -55.64 -2.49
C ALA A 923 -17.89 -55.84 -0.97
N ASN A 924 -18.54 -54.91 -0.27
CA ASN A 924 -18.83 -55.06 1.18
C ASN A 924 -19.66 -56.31 1.52
N LEU A 925 -20.46 -56.82 0.58
CA LEU A 925 -21.20 -58.09 0.73
C LEU A 925 -20.32 -59.31 0.44
N ALA A 926 -19.38 -59.21 -0.50
CA ALA A 926 -18.37 -60.25 -0.76
C ALA A 926 -17.43 -60.45 0.43
N ASP A 927 -16.91 -59.37 1.02
CA ASP A 927 -16.06 -59.38 2.23
C ASP A 927 -16.72 -59.98 3.49
N LYS A 928 -18.02 -60.29 3.42
CA LYS A 928 -18.83 -60.90 4.50
C LYS A 928 -19.53 -62.19 4.07
N SER A 929 -19.21 -62.71 2.88
CA SER A 929 -19.70 -63.99 2.37
C SER A 929 -18.61 -65.06 2.47
N ASP A 930 -18.99 -66.30 2.77
CA ASP A 930 -18.05 -67.41 2.88
C ASP A 930 -17.30 -67.63 1.54
N GLY A 931 -15.96 -67.67 1.60
CA GLY A 931 -15.10 -67.73 0.42
C GLY A 931 -14.90 -66.41 -0.33
N ALA A 932 -15.34 -65.26 0.23
CA ALA A 932 -15.15 -63.91 -0.32
C ALA A 932 -15.69 -63.68 -1.75
N LYS A 933 -16.64 -64.50 -2.20
CA LYS A 933 -17.26 -64.41 -3.55
C LYS A 933 -18.76 -64.07 -3.46
N VAL A 934 -19.24 -63.32 -4.44
CA VAL A 934 -20.68 -63.11 -4.71
C VAL A 934 -20.97 -63.43 -6.18
N ARG A 935 -22.13 -64.01 -6.46
CA ARG A 935 -22.58 -64.23 -7.85
C ARG A 935 -23.40 -63.02 -8.30
N ILE A 936 -22.98 -62.37 -9.38
CA ILE A 936 -23.70 -61.27 -10.02
C ILE A 936 -24.34 -61.83 -11.30
N ARG A 937 -25.65 -61.60 -11.49
CA ARG A 937 -26.37 -61.90 -12.73
C ARG A 937 -26.70 -60.57 -13.40
N ILE A 938 -26.30 -60.41 -14.66
CA ILE A 938 -26.45 -59.18 -15.44
C ILE A 938 -27.28 -59.54 -16.68
N GLU A 939 -28.36 -58.82 -16.89
CA GLU A 939 -29.26 -59.00 -18.03
C GLU A 939 -29.38 -57.68 -18.80
N GLY A 940 -29.31 -57.75 -20.13
CA GLY A 940 -29.44 -56.61 -21.02
C GLY A 940 -30.30 -56.99 -22.21
N SER A 941 -31.28 -56.15 -22.54
CA SER A 941 -32.19 -56.38 -23.67
C SER A 941 -32.06 -55.25 -24.71
N SER A 942 -32.12 -55.62 -25.98
CA SER A 942 -32.06 -54.70 -27.11
C SER A 942 -33.02 -55.18 -28.19
N ALA A 943 -33.94 -54.30 -28.61
CA ALA A 943 -34.90 -54.60 -29.68
C ALA A 943 -34.24 -54.76 -31.06
N ALA A 944 -32.98 -54.36 -31.21
CA ALA A 944 -32.17 -54.53 -32.42
C ALA A 944 -31.09 -55.62 -32.27
N GLY A 945 -31.03 -56.33 -31.13
CA GLY A 945 -29.91 -57.20 -30.76
C GLY A 945 -28.67 -56.42 -30.31
N PHE A 946 -27.58 -57.15 -30.10
CA PHE A 946 -26.25 -56.59 -29.82
C PHE A 946 -25.27 -57.05 -30.92
N ASP A 947 -24.38 -56.16 -31.36
CA ASP A 947 -23.32 -56.55 -32.29
C ASP A 947 -22.30 -57.45 -31.59
N SER A 948 -21.94 -58.57 -32.23
CA SER A 948 -21.10 -59.61 -31.64
C SER A 948 -19.62 -59.21 -31.53
N SER A 949 -19.14 -58.28 -32.36
CA SER A 949 -17.78 -57.73 -32.23
C SER A 949 -17.71 -56.69 -31.12
N TRP A 950 -18.76 -55.87 -30.96
CA TRP A 950 -18.87 -54.92 -29.86
C TRP A 950 -19.05 -55.64 -28.51
N LEU A 951 -19.93 -56.65 -28.43
CA LEU A 951 -20.12 -57.43 -27.21
C LEU A 951 -18.79 -58.05 -26.77
N ARG A 952 -18.08 -58.68 -27.73
CA ARG A 952 -16.79 -59.31 -27.47
C ARG A 952 -15.75 -58.30 -26.97
N ASN A 953 -15.54 -57.19 -27.66
CA ASN A 953 -14.41 -56.30 -27.38
C ASN A 953 -14.70 -55.27 -26.27
N ALA A 954 -15.98 -54.99 -25.95
CA ALA A 954 -16.39 -53.97 -24.98
C ALA A 954 -17.07 -54.53 -23.72
N VAL A 955 -17.45 -55.82 -23.71
CA VAL A 955 -18.07 -56.48 -22.55
C VAL A 955 -17.31 -57.77 -22.20
N ASP A 956 -17.05 -58.65 -23.16
CA ASP A 956 -16.42 -59.94 -22.86
C ASP A 956 -14.93 -59.81 -22.53
N GLU A 957 -14.13 -59.24 -23.42
CA GLU A 957 -12.67 -59.12 -23.27
C GLU A 957 -12.28 -58.37 -21.97
N PRO A 958 -12.95 -57.26 -21.56
CA PRO A 958 -12.69 -56.61 -20.26
C PRO A 958 -13.09 -57.43 -19.02
N LEU A 959 -14.02 -58.41 -19.14
CA LEU A 959 -14.37 -59.32 -18.04
C LEU A 959 -13.38 -60.48 -17.92
N ASP A 960 -12.81 -60.93 -19.05
CA ASP A 960 -11.73 -61.92 -19.08
C ASP A 960 -10.41 -61.30 -18.60
N GLU A 961 -10.10 -60.04 -18.97
CA GLU A 961 -8.97 -59.27 -18.42
C GLU A 961 -9.07 -59.04 -16.90
N ALA A 962 -10.29 -59.11 -16.34
CA ALA A 962 -10.57 -59.00 -14.91
C ALA A 962 -10.60 -60.36 -14.17
N ASP A 963 -10.32 -61.46 -14.86
CA ASP A 963 -10.26 -62.84 -14.32
C ASP A 963 -11.58 -63.31 -13.66
N ILE A 964 -12.72 -62.94 -14.27
CA ILE A 964 -14.06 -63.23 -13.73
C ILE A 964 -14.64 -64.51 -14.35
N GLU A 965 -14.62 -65.60 -13.58
CA GLU A 965 -15.28 -66.88 -13.93
C GLU A 965 -16.76 -66.69 -14.30
N ARG A 966 -17.17 -67.18 -15.47
CA ARG A 966 -18.56 -67.09 -15.96
C ARG A 966 -19.26 -68.43 -15.96
N THR A 967 -20.51 -68.44 -15.50
CA THR A 967 -21.43 -69.57 -15.69
C THR A 967 -22.60 -69.14 -16.57
N THR A 968 -22.66 -69.65 -17.80
CA THR A 968 -23.86 -69.57 -18.64
C THR A 968 -24.93 -70.51 -18.10
N GLU A 969 -25.86 -69.97 -17.32
CA GLU A 969 -27.19 -70.57 -17.12
C GLU A 969 -28.03 -70.26 -18.38
N GLU A 970 -28.64 -71.27 -19.00
CA GLU A 970 -29.73 -71.11 -19.99
C GLU A 970 -31.05 -70.72 -19.28
#